data_AF-A0A116KZ57-F1
#
_entry.id   AF-A0A116KZ57-F1
#
_cell.length_a   1.000
_cell.length_b   1.000
_cell.length_c   1.000
_cell.angle_alpha   90.00
_cell.angle_beta   90.00
_cell.angle_gamma   90.00
#
_symmetry.space_group_name_H-M   'P 1'
#
loop_
_entity.id
_entity.type
_entity.pdbx_description
1 polymer ?
#
loop_
_entity_poly.entity_id
_entity_poly.type
_entity_poly.pdbx_seq_one_letter_code
_entity_poly.pdbx_strand_id
1 'polypeptide(L)'
;MKASQTGSVKFVDTTDGSVKFTETLNGQTGDEFGYDPAAKIKEFENLGYTVVNRDGYSSTGTFDNIDGNSQDFTYELTPKVSPITPDKPGVPGQPIDPNNPDGPTWPTDKGVDDVTRTISRTVTYVKAEGGEAAPGSSNSVTFERSGEINHVTGEVTWQAWTAKNGDATLEGNPLPVVTGYLAQSATNNGTKVELDSTVANVAATETTGNITEVVTYVKLGSWIPQPPTGTIEVPSTVYPNDPNDPTKPGTEVPTIPYIPGYVPVGPDGTTPLTPVDPADPTKGYKAPPVPSNPGEDTPINYVPEESTVVVRYVDENGKELVPSENIPGKVGDDYTTSGKVINGYILEKVEGTPSGKIPSGGTTVTYIYKELGSWIPNIPGQPTEPIVYPNDPTDPTKPGTEVPTIPYIPGYVPVGPDGTTPLTPVDPADPTKGYEAPPVPSNPGTDTPINYVPEESKVVVRYVDENGNDLVPSENIPGKVGDDYTTSGKVINGYILEKVEGNPSGKIPSGGTTVTYVYKKLGSWVPNIPGQPTDPIVYPNDPTDPSKPGTDVPTIPHVPGYVPVDPNGNPLKPLDPTDPSKGYIAPPVPSNPGTDTPINYVPVTPKTPTTPTKPVTPPEPVSPTPEKPVSPEEPAKPTPPAQPVTPESPAKPAVVAKVASPAQAQLPNTGEDSSAAGVLGAAMLVAALALVGKRRRNED
;
A
#
# COMPACT_ATOMS: atom_id res chain seq x y z
N MET A 1 134.85 -78.53 -38.19
CA MET A 1 133.71 -77.91 -38.89
C MET A 1 132.80 -77.37 -37.80
N LYS A 2 132.29 -76.13 -37.92
CA LYS A 2 131.28 -75.65 -36.97
C LYS A 2 129.98 -76.43 -37.21
N ALA A 3 129.29 -76.82 -36.14
CA ALA A 3 128.02 -77.55 -36.24
C ALA A 3 126.92 -76.64 -36.77
N SER A 4 125.97 -77.20 -37.53
CA SER A 4 124.74 -76.51 -37.92
C SER A 4 123.84 -76.31 -36.71
N GLN A 5 123.30 -75.12 -36.55
CA GLN A 5 122.46 -74.72 -35.43
C GLN A 5 121.15 -74.12 -35.94
N THR A 6 120.10 -74.28 -35.15
CA THR A 6 118.75 -73.78 -35.45
C THR A 6 118.19 -73.00 -34.26
N GLY A 7 117.30 -72.06 -34.56
CA GLY A 7 116.55 -71.34 -33.55
C GLY A 7 115.30 -70.72 -34.15
N SER A 8 114.53 -70.02 -33.34
CA SER A 8 113.39 -69.27 -33.85
C SER A 8 113.10 -68.01 -33.05
N VAL A 9 112.53 -67.01 -33.71
CA VAL A 9 111.93 -65.84 -33.06
C VAL A 9 110.43 -65.90 -33.27
N LYS A 10 109.67 -66.07 -32.20
CA LYS A 10 108.21 -66.22 -32.21
C LYS A 10 107.56 -64.97 -31.63
N PHE A 11 106.50 -64.51 -32.28
CA PHE A 11 105.61 -63.48 -31.72
C PHE A 11 104.32 -64.16 -31.29
N VAL A 12 104.02 -64.11 -30.00
CA VAL A 12 102.95 -64.90 -29.37
C VAL A 12 101.95 -63.97 -28.70
N ASP A 13 100.67 -64.10 -29.06
CA ASP A 13 99.57 -63.38 -28.43
C ASP A 13 99.29 -63.94 -27.04
N THR A 14 99.38 -63.05 -26.06
CA THR A 14 99.21 -63.38 -24.64
C THR A 14 97.76 -63.69 -24.27
N THR A 15 96.79 -63.31 -25.11
CA THR A 15 95.36 -63.51 -24.86
C THR A 15 94.94 -64.97 -25.04
N ASP A 16 95.43 -65.60 -26.12
CA ASP A 16 95.04 -66.95 -26.52
C ASP A 16 96.22 -67.94 -26.67
N GLY A 17 97.45 -67.46 -26.49
CA GLY A 17 98.69 -68.24 -26.64
C GLY A 17 99.05 -68.53 -28.09
N SER A 18 98.37 -67.92 -29.07
CA SER A 18 98.59 -68.20 -30.48
C SER A 18 99.88 -67.56 -31.00
N VAL A 19 100.63 -68.33 -31.79
CA VAL A 19 101.82 -67.82 -32.48
C VAL A 19 101.36 -67.05 -33.72
N LYS A 20 101.53 -65.72 -33.72
CA LYS A 20 101.13 -64.84 -34.84
C LYS A 20 102.20 -64.74 -35.93
N PHE A 21 103.48 -64.94 -35.57
CA PHE A 21 104.59 -64.97 -36.51
C PHE A 21 105.74 -65.82 -35.97
N THR A 22 106.50 -66.47 -36.87
CA THR A 22 107.72 -67.20 -36.52
C THR A 22 108.76 -66.95 -37.60
N GLU A 23 109.93 -66.47 -37.19
CA GLU A 23 111.13 -66.47 -38.01
C GLU A 23 112.00 -67.67 -37.64
N THR A 24 112.49 -68.41 -38.64
CA THR A 24 113.42 -69.52 -38.40
C THR A 24 114.85 -69.04 -38.57
N LEU A 25 115.66 -69.20 -37.53
CA LEU A 25 117.07 -68.85 -37.52
C LEU A 25 117.90 -70.09 -37.89
N ASN A 26 118.82 -69.94 -38.84
CA ASN A 26 119.73 -71.01 -39.24
C ASN A 26 121.16 -70.45 -39.33
N GLY A 27 122.13 -71.17 -38.77
CA GLY A 27 123.53 -70.74 -38.80
C GLY A 27 124.49 -71.85 -38.36
N GLN A 28 125.75 -71.49 -38.13
CA GLN A 28 126.73 -72.37 -37.50
C GLN A 28 127.06 -71.87 -36.09
N THR A 29 127.60 -72.75 -35.24
CA THR A 29 128.06 -72.37 -33.89
C THR A 29 128.93 -71.10 -33.88
N GLY A 30 128.54 -70.13 -33.05
CA GLY A 30 129.20 -68.83 -32.91
C GLY A 30 128.89 -67.80 -34.00
N ASP A 31 128.04 -68.11 -34.98
CA ASP A 31 127.51 -67.11 -35.92
C ASP A 31 126.43 -66.26 -35.21
N GLU A 32 126.26 -65.00 -35.62
CA GLU A 32 125.18 -64.14 -35.10
C GLU A 32 123.81 -64.58 -35.64
N PHE A 33 122.74 -64.39 -34.85
CA PHE A 33 121.37 -64.74 -35.26
C PHE A 33 120.88 -63.93 -36.47
N GLY A 34 121.30 -62.67 -36.59
CA GLY A 34 121.18 -61.86 -37.81
C GLY A 34 119.77 -61.34 -38.16
N TYR A 35 118.70 -61.85 -37.56
CA TYR A 35 117.34 -61.35 -37.79
C TYR A 35 117.06 -60.08 -36.98
N ASP A 36 116.65 -59.00 -37.66
CA ASP A 36 116.19 -57.74 -37.06
C ASP A 36 114.66 -57.73 -36.91
N PRO A 37 114.13 -57.77 -35.67
CA PRO A 37 112.69 -57.80 -35.43
C PRO A 37 112.02 -56.42 -35.56
N ALA A 38 112.76 -55.32 -35.74
CA ALA A 38 112.22 -53.96 -35.65
C ALA A 38 111.02 -53.70 -36.58
N ALA A 39 111.06 -54.18 -37.83
CA ALA A 39 109.95 -54.03 -38.76
C ALA A 39 108.69 -54.80 -38.31
N LYS A 40 108.88 -56.00 -37.76
CA LYS A 40 107.79 -56.86 -37.30
C LYS A 40 107.21 -56.35 -35.97
N ILE A 41 108.05 -55.82 -35.09
CA ILE A 41 107.63 -55.11 -33.87
C ILE A 41 106.71 -53.95 -34.26
N LYS A 42 107.15 -53.08 -35.19
CA LYS A 42 106.34 -51.94 -35.66
C LYS A 42 105.04 -52.35 -36.33
N GLU A 43 105.04 -53.46 -37.09
CA GLU A 43 103.81 -54.04 -37.67
C GLU A 43 102.81 -54.43 -36.58
N PHE A 44 103.25 -55.16 -35.54
CA PHE A 44 102.37 -55.53 -34.44
C PHE A 44 101.93 -54.34 -33.58
N GLU A 45 102.79 -53.33 -33.40
CA GLU A 45 102.40 -52.06 -32.77
C GLU A 45 101.31 -51.33 -33.56
N ASN A 46 101.40 -51.32 -34.90
CA ASN A 46 100.36 -50.79 -35.80
C ASN A 46 99.10 -51.64 -35.86
N LEU A 47 99.17 -52.92 -35.51
CA LEU A 47 98.01 -53.78 -35.31
C LEU A 47 97.37 -53.62 -33.92
N GLY A 48 97.94 -52.78 -33.04
CA GLY A 48 97.39 -52.49 -31.72
C GLY A 48 97.98 -53.31 -30.57
N TYR A 49 99.12 -53.98 -30.76
CA TYR A 49 99.79 -54.71 -29.68
C TYR A 49 100.83 -53.85 -28.95
N THR A 50 101.07 -54.17 -27.69
CA THR A 50 102.33 -53.89 -26.99
C THR A 50 103.23 -55.11 -27.18
N VAL A 51 104.46 -54.87 -27.62
CA VAL A 51 105.41 -55.94 -27.97
C VAL A 51 106.53 -55.97 -26.93
N VAL A 52 106.69 -57.08 -26.22
CA VAL A 52 107.70 -57.25 -25.18
C VAL A 52 108.68 -58.35 -25.57
N ASN A 53 109.98 -58.05 -25.59
CA ASN A 53 111.02 -59.05 -25.77
C ASN A 53 111.21 -59.84 -24.47
N ARG A 54 110.48 -60.95 -24.31
CA ARG A 54 110.47 -61.73 -23.07
C ARG A 54 111.80 -62.42 -22.81
N ASP A 55 112.35 -63.06 -23.85
CA ASP A 55 113.52 -63.93 -23.74
C ASP A 55 114.84 -63.18 -24.00
N GLY A 56 114.80 -61.85 -24.16
CA GLY A 56 115.98 -61.01 -24.33
C GLY A 56 116.72 -61.21 -25.65
N TYR A 57 116.01 -61.53 -26.73
CA TYR A 57 116.59 -61.72 -28.06
C TYR A 57 117.41 -60.50 -28.51
N SER A 58 118.59 -60.75 -29.07
CA SER A 58 119.42 -59.75 -29.73
C SER A 58 119.86 -60.29 -31.09
N SER A 59 119.77 -59.48 -32.15
CA SER A 59 120.23 -59.88 -33.49
C SER A 59 121.73 -60.20 -33.53
N THR A 60 122.51 -59.60 -32.63
CA THR A 60 123.94 -59.86 -32.43
C THR A 60 124.24 -60.97 -31.42
N GLY A 61 123.20 -61.61 -30.86
CA GLY A 61 123.35 -62.86 -30.10
C GLY A 61 123.90 -63.96 -31.01
N THR A 62 124.59 -64.95 -30.44
CA THR A 62 125.26 -66.00 -31.23
C THR A 62 124.69 -67.39 -30.96
N PHE A 63 124.77 -68.27 -31.96
CA PHE A 63 124.41 -69.68 -31.81
C PHE A 63 125.37 -70.40 -30.86
N ASP A 64 124.83 -71.20 -29.95
CA ASP A 64 125.59 -71.98 -28.97
C ASP A 64 126.34 -73.15 -29.64
N ASN A 65 127.07 -73.90 -28.81
CA ASN A 65 127.83 -75.08 -29.23
C ASN A 65 127.18 -76.41 -28.78
N ILE A 66 125.88 -76.39 -28.43
CA ILE A 66 125.14 -77.55 -27.95
C ILE A 66 124.45 -78.20 -29.15
N ASP A 67 124.95 -79.37 -29.56
CA ASP A 67 124.43 -80.08 -30.74
C ASP A 67 122.97 -80.56 -30.50
N GLY A 68 122.08 -80.28 -31.46
CA GLY A 68 120.65 -80.59 -31.38
C GLY A 68 119.80 -79.67 -30.49
N ASN A 69 120.38 -78.62 -29.89
CA ASN A 69 119.62 -77.62 -29.13
C ASN A 69 119.01 -76.57 -30.06
N SER A 70 117.71 -76.26 -29.92
CA SER A 70 117.09 -75.14 -30.63
C SER A 70 117.03 -73.92 -29.72
N GLN A 71 117.59 -72.79 -30.15
CA GLN A 71 117.54 -71.53 -29.42
C GLN A 71 116.31 -70.73 -29.85
N ASP A 72 115.21 -70.92 -29.12
CA ASP A 72 113.93 -70.26 -29.37
C ASP A 72 113.73 -69.04 -28.47
N PHE A 73 113.30 -67.93 -29.06
CA PHE A 73 113.03 -66.67 -28.39
C PHE A 73 111.61 -66.20 -28.67
N THR A 74 110.98 -65.58 -27.67
CA THR A 74 109.60 -65.11 -27.74
C THR A 74 109.50 -63.60 -27.51
N TYR A 75 108.79 -62.96 -28.44
CA TYR A 75 108.17 -61.67 -28.25
C TYR A 75 106.72 -61.88 -27.83
N GLU A 76 106.35 -61.35 -26.68
CA GLU A 76 104.97 -61.37 -26.20
C GLU A 76 104.20 -60.19 -26.79
N LEU A 77 103.05 -60.52 -27.40
CA LEU A 77 102.10 -59.59 -27.95
C LEU A 77 100.93 -59.45 -26.97
N THR A 78 100.76 -58.28 -26.38
CA THR A 78 99.60 -57.97 -25.52
C THR A 78 98.72 -56.95 -26.23
N PRO A 79 97.47 -57.26 -26.59
CA PRO A 79 96.56 -56.27 -27.15
C PRO A 79 96.46 -55.04 -26.26
N LYS A 80 96.61 -53.84 -26.84
CA LYS A 80 96.34 -52.61 -26.13
C LYS A 80 94.84 -52.48 -25.92
N VAL A 81 94.47 -51.93 -24.77
CA VAL A 81 93.11 -51.49 -24.47
C VAL A 81 93.11 -50.00 -24.19
N SER A 82 92.07 -49.31 -24.65
CA SER A 82 91.83 -47.90 -24.30
C SER A 82 90.49 -47.77 -23.61
N PRO A 83 90.41 -46.99 -22.51
CA PRO A 83 89.14 -46.68 -21.88
C PRO A 83 88.32 -45.74 -22.77
N ILE A 84 87.01 -45.94 -22.74
CA ILE A 84 85.98 -45.08 -23.30
C ILE A 84 85.18 -44.55 -22.13
N THR A 85 85.17 -43.23 -21.97
CA THR A 85 84.57 -42.57 -20.79
C THR A 85 83.79 -41.33 -21.22
N PRO A 86 82.84 -40.83 -20.40
CA PRO A 86 82.11 -39.60 -20.69
C PRO A 86 83.01 -38.37 -20.94
N ASP A 87 84.13 -38.25 -20.23
CA ASP A 87 85.11 -37.17 -20.39
C ASP A 87 86.06 -37.40 -21.57
N LYS A 88 86.23 -38.66 -22.00
CA LYS A 88 87.06 -39.04 -23.15
C LYS A 88 86.33 -40.07 -24.02
N PRO A 89 85.30 -39.65 -24.79
CA PRO A 89 84.64 -40.52 -25.74
C PRO A 89 85.58 -40.87 -26.91
N GLY A 90 85.32 -42.01 -27.54
CA GLY A 90 85.95 -42.33 -28.82
C GLY A 90 85.41 -41.42 -29.92
N VAL A 91 86.22 -41.13 -30.92
CA VAL A 91 85.80 -40.35 -32.09
C VAL A 91 85.73 -41.28 -33.30
N PRO A 92 84.53 -41.70 -33.75
CA PRO A 92 84.36 -42.65 -34.84
C PRO A 92 85.25 -42.37 -36.06
N GLY A 93 85.99 -43.39 -36.51
CA GLY A 93 86.88 -43.33 -37.68
C GLY A 93 88.24 -42.67 -37.46
N GLN A 94 88.50 -42.06 -36.30
CA GLN A 94 89.83 -41.50 -35.97
C GLN A 94 90.75 -42.57 -35.37
N PRO A 95 92.09 -42.43 -35.49
CA PRO A 95 93.04 -43.30 -34.79
C PRO A 95 92.77 -43.32 -33.27
N ILE A 96 92.80 -44.52 -32.66
CA ILE A 96 92.63 -44.67 -31.21
C ILE A 96 93.79 -44.00 -30.45
N ASP A 97 95.00 -44.14 -30.97
CA ASP A 97 96.19 -43.45 -30.50
C ASP A 97 96.59 -42.35 -31.51
N PRO A 98 96.46 -41.06 -31.15
CA PRO A 98 96.82 -39.95 -32.04
C PRO A 98 98.29 -39.94 -32.48
N ASN A 99 99.19 -40.59 -31.74
CA ASN A 99 100.61 -40.69 -32.11
C ASN A 99 100.87 -41.85 -33.10
N ASN A 100 99.87 -42.70 -33.34
CA ASN A 100 99.93 -43.80 -34.29
C ASN A 100 98.81 -43.68 -35.35
N PRO A 101 98.98 -42.80 -36.35
CA PRO A 101 97.94 -42.55 -37.36
C PRO A 101 97.67 -43.74 -38.28
N ASP A 102 98.64 -44.65 -38.45
CA ASP A 102 98.49 -45.91 -39.21
C ASP A 102 97.93 -47.06 -38.36
N GLY A 103 97.67 -46.80 -37.07
CA GLY A 103 97.17 -47.78 -36.12
C GLY A 103 95.65 -48.00 -36.20
N PRO A 104 95.10 -48.80 -35.27
CA PRO A 104 93.67 -49.08 -35.23
C PRO A 104 92.85 -47.81 -34.98
N THR A 105 91.68 -47.73 -35.61
CA THR A 105 90.76 -46.59 -35.50
C THR A 105 89.55 -46.94 -34.65
N TRP A 106 88.91 -45.90 -34.09
CA TRP A 106 87.65 -46.02 -33.39
C TRP A 106 86.55 -46.56 -34.32
N PRO A 107 85.83 -47.63 -33.95
CA PRO A 107 84.80 -48.22 -34.80
C PRO A 107 83.61 -47.27 -34.97
N THR A 108 83.02 -47.25 -36.16
CA THR A 108 81.91 -46.35 -36.51
C THR A 108 80.54 -46.91 -36.15
N ASP A 109 80.44 -48.21 -35.87
CA ASP A 109 79.19 -48.95 -35.66
C ASP A 109 78.99 -49.44 -34.20
N LYS A 110 79.92 -49.12 -33.29
CA LYS A 110 79.89 -49.58 -31.88
C LYS A 110 79.49 -48.52 -30.86
N GLY A 111 79.14 -47.32 -31.30
CA GLY A 111 78.66 -46.24 -30.44
C GLY A 111 79.68 -45.77 -29.40
N VAL A 112 80.96 -45.68 -29.79
CA VAL A 112 82.08 -45.28 -28.91
C VAL A 112 81.99 -43.81 -28.43
N ASP A 113 81.09 -43.05 -29.03
CA ASP A 113 80.68 -41.69 -28.69
C ASP A 113 79.35 -41.62 -27.91
N ASP A 114 78.55 -42.70 -27.86
CA ASP A 114 77.29 -42.80 -27.08
C ASP A 114 77.59 -43.20 -25.63
N VAL A 115 78.18 -42.26 -24.88
CA VAL A 115 78.60 -42.45 -23.47
C VAL A 115 77.79 -41.63 -22.48
N THR A 116 76.95 -40.72 -22.98
CA THR A 116 76.05 -39.88 -22.16
C THR A 116 74.66 -39.85 -22.78
N ARG A 117 73.62 -39.88 -21.94
CA ARG A 117 72.22 -39.71 -22.34
C ARG A 117 71.52 -38.77 -21.39
N THR A 118 70.91 -37.73 -21.92
CA THR A 118 70.14 -36.78 -21.12
C THR A 118 68.66 -36.95 -21.42
N ILE A 119 67.89 -37.23 -20.38
CA ILE A 119 66.44 -37.35 -20.45
C ILE A 119 65.84 -36.11 -19.81
N SER A 120 64.99 -35.40 -20.54
CA SER A 120 64.34 -34.19 -20.05
C SER A 120 62.85 -34.38 -19.83
N ARG A 121 62.32 -33.60 -18.88
CA ARG A 121 60.89 -33.34 -18.71
C ARG A 121 60.63 -31.86 -18.94
N THR A 122 59.59 -31.56 -19.69
CA THR A 122 59.11 -30.20 -19.97
C THR A 122 57.62 -30.15 -19.70
N VAL A 123 57.17 -29.21 -18.88
CA VAL A 123 55.75 -28.97 -18.57
C VAL A 123 55.38 -27.58 -19.07
N THR A 124 54.33 -27.49 -19.87
CA THR A 124 53.79 -26.23 -20.39
C THR A 124 52.35 -26.02 -19.91
N TYR A 125 52.03 -24.80 -19.51
CA TYR A 125 50.70 -24.42 -19.05
C TYR A 125 50.05 -23.50 -20.08
N VAL A 126 48.99 -23.95 -20.72
CA VAL A 126 48.33 -23.23 -21.82
C VAL A 126 46.86 -22.98 -21.52
N LYS A 127 46.30 -21.92 -22.08
CA LYS A 127 44.86 -21.66 -22.01
C LYS A 127 44.15 -22.39 -23.15
N ALA A 128 42.91 -22.84 -22.92
CA ALA A 128 42.10 -23.54 -23.91
C ALA A 128 41.83 -22.69 -25.16
N GLU A 129 41.70 -21.37 -24.99
CA GLU A 129 41.58 -20.41 -26.10
C GLU A 129 42.90 -20.08 -26.79
N GLY A 130 44.01 -20.65 -26.31
CA GLY A 130 45.36 -20.42 -26.81
C GLY A 130 46.16 -19.43 -25.98
N GLY A 131 47.49 -19.52 -26.14
CA GLY A 131 48.46 -18.74 -25.37
C GLY A 131 48.82 -19.39 -24.04
N GLU A 132 49.83 -18.80 -23.39
CA GLU A 132 50.37 -19.26 -22.12
C GLU A 132 49.43 -18.90 -20.97
N ALA A 133 49.20 -19.85 -20.06
CA ALA A 133 48.44 -19.64 -18.82
C ALA A 133 49.36 -19.26 -17.65
N ALA A 134 50.54 -19.89 -17.60
CA ALA A 134 51.59 -19.64 -16.61
C ALA A 134 52.96 -20.08 -17.15
N PRO A 135 54.07 -19.58 -16.60
CA PRO A 135 55.42 -20.01 -16.97
C PRO A 135 55.60 -21.52 -16.92
N GLY A 136 56.02 -22.11 -18.03
CA GLY A 136 56.40 -23.53 -18.09
C GLY A 136 57.66 -23.85 -17.26
N SER A 137 57.94 -25.14 -17.09
CA SER A 137 59.12 -25.63 -16.37
C SER A 137 59.82 -26.75 -17.14
N SER A 138 61.12 -26.91 -16.93
CA SER A 138 61.89 -28.03 -17.47
C SER A 138 63.04 -28.42 -16.55
N ASN A 139 63.28 -29.73 -16.44
CA ASN A 139 64.40 -30.36 -15.74
C ASN A 139 64.89 -31.57 -16.54
N SER A 140 66.04 -32.09 -16.16
CA SER A 140 66.65 -33.23 -16.85
C SER A 140 67.57 -34.01 -15.93
N VAL A 141 67.67 -35.31 -16.17
CA VAL A 141 68.67 -36.19 -15.58
C VAL A 141 69.60 -36.71 -16.65
N THR A 142 70.84 -37.04 -16.28
CA THR A 142 71.85 -37.55 -17.21
C THR A 142 72.30 -38.93 -16.76
N PHE A 143 72.33 -39.88 -17.70
CA PHE A 143 72.94 -41.18 -17.53
C PHE A 143 74.29 -41.22 -18.23
N GLU A 144 75.25 -41.90 -17.62
CA GLU A 144 76.61 -42.06 -18.11
C GLU A 144 76.99 -43.54 -18.10
N ARG A 145 77.78 -43.98 -19.08
CA ARG A 145 78.42 -45.30 -19.10
C ARG A 145 79.88 -45.20 -19.51
N SER A 146 80.66 -46.19 -19.14
CA SER A 146 82.05 -46.35 -19.57
C SER A 146 82.25 -47.72 -20.22
N GLY A 147 83.33 -47.88 -20.95
CA GLY A 147 83.71 -49.14 -21.58
C GLY A 147 85.18 -49.18 -21.92
N GLU A 148 85.61 -50.25 -22.56
CA GLU A 148 86.98 -50.40 -23.06
C GLU A 148 86.95 -50.95 -24.48
N ILE A 149 87.86 -50.47 -25.32
CA ILE A 149 88.09 -51.00 -26.66
C ILE A 149 89.38 -51.81 -26.72
N ASN A 150 89.30 -52.99 -27.33
CA ASN A 150 90.47 -53.74 -27.73
C ASN A 150 90.98 -53.22 -29.08
N HIS A 151 92.23 -52.77 -29.13
CA HIS A 151 92.82 -52.15 -30.33
C HIS A 151 92.99 -53.15 -31.48
N VAL A 152 93.14 -54.43 -31.18
CA VAL A 152 93.38 -55.49 -32.17
C VAL A 152 92.07 -55.97 -32.79
N THR A 153 91.07 -56.27 -31.96
CA THR A 153 89.81 -56.85 -32.44
C THR A 153 88.77 -55.79 -32.80
N GLY A 154 88.93 -54.55 -32.33
CA GLY A 154 87.91 -53.50 -32.42
C GLY A 154 86.67 -53.78 -31.57
N GLU A 155 86.71 -54.80 -30.70
CA GLU A 155 85.62 -55.15 -29.81
C GLU A 155 85.53 -54.15 -28.66
N VAL A 156 84.30 -53.73 -28.33
CA VAL A 156 84.00 -52.79 -27.25
C VAL A 156 83.21 -53.52 -26.18
N THR A 157 83.65 -53.42 -24.94
CA THR A 157 82.92 -53.91 -23.77
C THR A 157 82.38 -52.73 -22.98
N TRP A 158 81.07 -52.73 -22.73
CA TRP A 158 80.38 -51.64 -22.03
C TRP A 158 80.02 -52.04 -20.61
N GLN A 159 80.17 -51.10 -19.68
CA GLN A 159 79.53 -51.16 -18.37
C GLN A 159 78.07 -50.74 -18.45
N ALA A 160 77.30 -51.03 -17.40
CA ALA A 160 75.92 -50.60 -17.27
C ALA A 160 75.82 -49.06 -17.23
N TRP A 161 74.71 -48.53 -17.73
CA TRP A 161 74.37 -47.12 -17.55
C TRP A 161 74.14 -46.82 -16.08
N THR A 162 74.63 -45.67 -15.64
CA THR A 162 74.45 -45.18 -14.27
C THR A 162 73.94 -43.76 -14.30
N ALA A 163 73.05 -43.42 -13.36
CA ALA A 163 72.58 -42.06 -13.19
C ALA A 163 73.73 -41.19 -12.66
N LYS A 164 74.00 -40.08 -13.35
CA LYS A 164 75.00 -39.11 -12.92
C LYS A 164 74.62 -38.58 -11.55
N ASN A 165 75.58 -38.57 -10.61
CA ASN A 165 75.36 -38.20 -9.20
C ASN A 165 74.30 -39.04 -8.46
N GLY A 166 73.88 -40.19 -9.03
CA GLY A 166 72.80 -41.01 -8.46
C GLY A 166 71.40 -40.42 -8.65
N ASP A 167 71.24 -39.37 -9.48
CA ASP A 167 69.95 -38.73 -9.71
C ASP A 167 69.26 -39.28 -10.97
N ALA A 168 68.16 -39.99 -10.74
CA ALA A 168 67.31 -40.54 -11.78
C ALA A 168 65.86 -40.05 -11.65
N THR A 169 65.64 -38.94 -10.94
CA THR A 169 64.29 -38.41 -10.68
C THR A 169 64.05 -37.17 -11.53
N LEU A 170 62.96 -37.17 -12.29
CA LEU A 170 62.43 -35.97 -12.93
C LEU A 170 61.32 -35.43 -12.02
N GLU A 171 61.62 -34.36 -11.30
CA GLU A 171 60.72 -33.72 -10.35
C GLU A 171 59.45 -33.22 -11.04
N GLY A 172 58.33 -33.34 -10.33
CA GLY A 172 57.08 -32.65 -10.68
C GLY A 172 56.94 -31.34 -9.91
N ASN A 173 56.14 -30.43 -10.45
CA ASN A 173 55.85 -29.14 -9.83
C ASN A 173 54.36 -29.02 -9.53
N PRO A 174 53.96 -28.35 -8.44
CA PRO A 174 52.54 -28.06 -8.21
C PRO A 174 51.98 -27.22 -9.36
N LEU A 175 50.71 -27.45 -9.68
CA LEU A 175 50.01 -26.64 -10.67
C LEU A 175 49.93 -25.17 -10.21
N PRO A 176 50.23 -24.19 -11.07
CA PRO A 176 50.06 -22.79 -10.73
C PRO A 176 48.57 -22.42 -10.65
N VAL A 177 48.19 -21.64 -9.63
CA VAL A 177 46.87 -20.99 -9.60
C VAL A 177 46.88 -19.84 -10.60
N VAL A 178 46.01 -19.91 -11.61
CA VAL A 178 45.88 -18.88 -12.66
C VAL A 178 44.56 -18.13 -12.46
N THR A 179 44.64 -16.85 -12.09
CA THR A 179 43.45 -16.03 -11.81
C THR A 179 42.47 -16.04 -12.98
N GLY A 180 41.23 -16.43 -12.74
CA GLY A 180 40.16 -16.53 -13.73
C GLY A 180 40.17 -17.82 -14.56
N TYR A 181 40.98 -18.82 -14.21
CA TYR A 181 41.09 -20.09 -14.97
C TYR A 181 41.24 -21.32 -14.08
N LEU A 182 40.75 -22.48 -14.53
CA LEU A 182 40.93 -23.78 -13.88
C LEU A 182 41.78 -24.72 -14.73
N ALA A 183 42.74 -25.40 -14.11
CA ALA A 183 43.43 -26.52 -14.74
C ALA A 183 42.42 -27.65 -14.96
N GLN A 184 42.18 -28.03 -16.22
CA GLN A 184 41.07 -28.91 -16.57
C GLN A 184 41.53 -30.25 -17.16
N SER A 185 42.65 -30.26 -17.87
CA SER A 185 43.16 -31.47 -18.54
C SER A 185 44.66 -31.40 -18.74
N ALA A 186 45.29 -32.57 -18.90
CA ALA A 186 46.69 -32.69 -19.22
C ALA A 186 46.94 -33.71 -20.32
N THR A 187 48.07 -33.55 -21.02
CA THR A 187 48.62 -34.56 -21.92
C THR A 187 50.08 -34.83 -21.57
N ASN A 188 50.54 -36.05 -21.79
CA ASN A 188 51.94 -36.48 -21.72
C ASN A 188 52.31 -37.08 -23.10
N ASN A 189 53.28 -36.47 -23.77
CA ASN A 189 53.69 -36.80 -25.14
C ASN A 189 52.50 -36.91 -26.11
N GLY A 190 51.54 -35.99 -25.96
CA GLY A 190 50.32 -35.91 -26.78
C GLY A 190 49.19 -36.87 -26.35
N THR A 191 49.42 -37.76 -25.38
CA THR A 191 48.39 -38.67 -24.85
C THR A 191 47.73 -38.06 -23.62
N LYS A 192 46.40 -38.10 -23.53
CA LYS A 192 45.66 -37.58 -22.36
C LYS A 192 46.06 -38.33 -21.09
N VAL A 193 46.29 -37.59 -20.00
CA VAL A 193 46.60 -38.11 -18.66
C VAL A 193 45.82 -37.33 -17.61
N GLU A 194 45.78 -37.87 -16.39
CA GLU A 194 45.24 -37.16 -15.23
C GLU A 194 46.17 -36.01 -14.81
N LEU A 195 45.61 -34.91 -14.30
CA LEU A 195 46.40 -33.74 -13.88
C LEU A 195 47.45 -34.10 -12.83
N ASP A 196 47.10 -34.98 -11.89
CA ASP A 196 47.98 -35.41 -10.81
C ASP A 196 49.27 -36.11 -11.32
N SER A 197 49.28 -36.67 -12.53
CA SER A 197 50.51 -37.25 -13.07
C SER A 197 51.54 -36.18 -13.44
N THR A 198 51.10 -34.97 -13.77
CA THR A 198 51.99 -33.84 -14.12
C THR A 198 52.68 -33.21 -12.92
N VAL A 199 52.12 -33.40 -11.71
CA VAL A 199 52.71 -32.89 -10.47
C VAL A 199 53.59 -33.92 -9.76
N ALA A 200 53.44 -35.21 -10.10
CA ALA A 200 54.22 -36.29 -9.49
C ALA A 200 55.64 -36.35 -10.04
N ASN A 201 56.59 -36.79 -9.21
CA ASN A 201 57.95 -37.13 -9.66
C ASN A 201 57.92 -38.37 -10.54
N VAL A 202 58.77 -38.39 -11.57
CA VAL A 202 58.92 -39.53 -12.50
C VAL A 202 60.31 -40.12 -12.34
N ALA A 203 60.40 -41.42 -12.06
CA ALA A 203 61.66 -42.14 -12.12
C ALA A 203 62.05 -42.42 -13.57
N ALA A 204 63.20 -41.91 -13.99
CA ALA A 204 63.75 -42.10 -15.32
C ALA A 204 64.74 -43.28 -15.36
N THR A 205 64.89 -43.86 -16.54
CA THR A 205 65.92 -44.85 -16.89
C THR A 205 66.63 -44.38 -18.15
N GLU A 206 67.73 -45.02 -18.52
CA GLU A 206 68.50 -44.75 -19.74
C GLU A 206 67.73 -45.02 -21.04
N THR A 207 66.54 -45.62 -20.95
CA THR A 207 65.62 -45.89 -22.06
C THR A 207 64.35 -45.04 -22.00
N THR A 208 64.15 -44.26 -20.94
CA THR A 208 63.02 -43.34 -20.83
C THR A 208 63.14 -42.27 -21.91
N GLY A 209 62.11 -42.11 -22.74
CA GLY A 209 62.05 -41.01 -23.71
C GLY A 209 61.83 -39.66 -23.02
N ASN A 210 62.15 -38.56 -23.70
CA ASN A 210 61.85 -37.22 -23.19
C ASN A 210 60.34 -37.07 -22.94
N ILE A 211 59.99 -36.37 -21.87
CA ILE A 211 58.62 -36.15 -21.42
C ILE A 211 58.22 -34.72 -21.76
N THR A 212 57.16 -34.56 -22.56
CA THR A 212 56.53 -33.28 -22.84
C THR A 212 55.10 -33.29 -22.34
N GLU A 213 54.82 -32.49 -21.33
CA GLU A 213 53.50 -32.37 -20.72
C GLU A 213 52.88 -31.01 -21.05
N VAL A 214 51.58 -31.05 -21.38
CA VAL A 214 50.78 -29.85 -21.65
C VAL A 214 49.57 -29.89 -20.74
N VAL A 215 49.48 -28.92 -19.84
CA VAL A 215 48.33 -28.72 -18.96
C VAL A 215 47.48 -27.59 -19.52
N THR A 216 46.20 -27.87 -19.77
CA THR A 216 45.25 -26.92 -20.35
C THR A 216 44.36 -26.33 -19.27
N TYR A 217 44.29 -25.00 -19.24
CA TYR A 217 43.46 -24.19 -18.37
C TYR A 217 42.22 -23.69 -19.10
N VAL A 218 41.04 -23.79 -18.49
CA VAL A 218 39.77 -23.27 -19.00
C VAL A 218 39.35 -22.04 -18.23
N LYS A 219 38.76 -21.06 -18.90
CA LYS A 219 38.32 -19.80 -18.27
C LYS A 219 37.15 -20.05 -17.31
N LEU A 220 37.17 -19.38 -16.16
CA LEU A 220 36.04 -19.28 -15.24
C LEU A 220 34.96 -18.35 -15.80
N GLY A 221 33.71 -18.73 -15.59
CA GLY A 221 32.55 -17.87 -15.81
C GLY A 221 32.48 -16.72 -14.81
N SER A 222 31.44 -15.91 -14.96
CA SER A 222 31.21 -14.72 -14.14
C SER A 222 29.76 -14.65 -13.67
N TRP A 223 29.52 -13.99 -12.54
CA TRP A 223 28.19 -13.42 -12.27
C TRP A 223 28.00 -12.20 -13.17
N ILE A 224 26.93 -12.20 -13.96
CA ILE A 224 26.59 -11.12 -14.90
C ILE A 224 25.28 -10.46 -14.46
N PRO A 225 25.34 -9.35 -13.71
CA PRO A 225 24.19 -8.49 -13.47
C PRO A 225 23.61 -7.93 -14.79
N GLN A 226 22.30 -8.09 -14.98
CA GLN A 226 21.57 -7.63 -16.16
C GLN A 226 20.47 -6.65 -15.72
N PRO A 227 20.84 -5.41 -15.35
CA PRO A 227 19.88 -4.43 -14.91
C PRO A 227 19.07 -3.88 -16.10
N PRO A 228 17.85 -3.34 -15.87
CA PRO A 228 17.00 -2.84 -16.94
C PRO A 228 17.62 -1.63 -17.65
N THR A 229 17.37 -1.48 -18.94
CA THR A 229 17.88 -0.37 -19.75
C THR A 229 17.51 0.98 -19.14
N GLY A 230 18.50 1.88 -19.00
CA GLY A 230 18.32 3.21 -18.42
C GLY A 230 18.57 3.29 -16.91
N THR A 231 18.94 2.16 -16.27
CA THR A 231 19.45 2.13 -14.89
C THR A 231 20.99 2.12 -14.86
N ILE A 232 21.58 2.05 -13.67
CA ILE A 232 23.05 2.04 -13.48
C ILE A 232 23.60 0.71 -14.00
N GLU A 233 24.60 0.78 -14.88
CA GLU A 233 25.33 -0.41 -15.33
C GLU A 233 26.16 -1.00 -14.17
N VAL A 234 26.11 -2.32 -14.04
CA VAL A 234 26.85 -3.06 -13.01
C VAL A 234 27.85 -3.98 -13.69
N PRO A 235 29.16 -3.91 -13.35
CA PRO A 235 30.17 -4.76 -13.94
C PRO A 235 29.99 -6.23 -13.56
N SER A 236 30.38 -7.14 -14.46
CA SER A 236 30.44 -8.57 -14.16
C SER A 236 31.60 -8.88 -13.21
N THR A 237 31.44 -9.96 -12.42
CA THR A 237 32.48 -10.44 -11.50
C THR A 237 32.82 -11.88 -11.83
N VAL A 238 34.08 -12.16 -12.17
CA VAL A 238 34.57 -13.51 -12.46
C VAL A 238 34.51 -14.35 -11.19
N TYR A 239 34.20 -15.65 -11.31
CA TYR A 239 34.27 -16.56 -10.18
C TYR A 239 35.68 -16.59 -9.59
N PRO A 240 35.81 -16.68 -8.25
CA PRO A 240 37.12 -16.80 -7.63
C PRO A 240 37.76 -18.15 -7.97
N ASN A 241 39.09 -18.20 -7.90
CA ASN A 241 39.84 -19.46 -7.86
C ASN A 241 39.92 -19.99 -6.43
N ASP A 242 40.02 -21.31 -6.26
CA ASP A 242 40.51 -21.86 -5.00
C ASP A 242 42.01 -21.50 -4.87
N PRO A 243 42.44 -20.84 -3.79
CA PRO A 243 43.83 -20.40 -3.66
C PRO A 243 44.83 -21.56 -3.49
N ASN A 244 44.37 -22.78 -3.18
CA ASN A 244 45.22 -23.95 -2.96
C ASN A 244 44.97 -25.08 -3.96
N ASP A 245 43.92 -25.00 -4.77
CA ASP A 245 43.57 -26.04 -5.75
C ASP A 245 43.25 -25.43 -7.12
N PRO A 246 44.21 -25.38 -8.05
CA PRO A 246 44.01 -24.84 -9.39
C PRO A 246 42.93 -25.54 -10.22
N THR A 247 42.43 -26.70 -9.78
CA THR A 247 41.37 -27.45 -10.47
C THR A 247 39.97 -27.07 -10.00
N LYS A 248 39.85 -26.27 -8.93
CA LYS A 248 38.58 -25.90 -8.31
C LYS A 248 38.33 -24.39 -8.28
N PRO A 249 37.07 -23.95 -8.47
CA PRO A 249 36.71 -22.58 -8.17
C PRO A 249 36.70 -22.35 -6.65
N GLY A 250 36.88 -21.10 -6.25
CA GLY A 250 36.69 -20.67 -4.87
C GLY A 250 35.20 -20.57 -4.52
N THR A 251 34.90 -20.38 -3.24
CA THR A 251 33.52 -20.34 -2.73
C THR A 251 33.05 -18.94 -2.33
N GLU A 252 33.93 -17.94 -2.36
CA GLU A 252 33.58 -16.57 -2.01
C GLU A 252 32.62 -15.98 -3.05
N VAL A 253 31.55 -15.34 -2.57
CA VAL A 253 30.54 -14.73 -3.43
C VAL A 253 30.55 -13.21 -3.26
N PRO A 254 30.45 -12.42 -4.35
CA PRO A 254 30.38 -10.98 -4.27
C PRO A 254 29.00 -10.51 -3.78
N THR A 255 28.92 -9.20 -3.50
CA THR A 255 27.63 -8.53 -3.27
C THR A 255 27.11 -8.00 -4.60
N ILE A 256 25.91 -8.43 -4.98
CA ILE A 256 25.15 -7.90 -6.11
C ILE A 256 24.52 -6.55 -5.70
N PRO A 257 24.75 -5.46 -6.43
CA PRO A 257 24.22 -4.14 -6.09
C PRO A 257 22.69 -4.07 -6.01
N TYR A 258 22.20 -3.17 -5.16
CA TYR A 258 20.78 -2.78 -5.14
C TYR A 258 20.49 -1.77 -6.26
N ILE A 259 19.33 -1.92 -6.91
CA ILE A 259 18.82 -0.96 -7.89
C ILE A 259 17.42 -0.51 -7.43
N PRO A 260 17.19 0.79 -7.22
CA PRO A 260 15.90 1.30 -6.76
C PRO A 260 14.72 0.83 -7.62
N GLY A 261 13.70 0.25 -6.98
CA GLY A 261 12.50 -0.27 -7.65
C GLY A 261 12.65 -1.65 -8.29
N TYR A 262 13.80 -2.31 -8.13
CA TYR A 262 14.05 -3.65 -8.66
C TYR A 262 14.68 -4.57 -7.62
N VAL A 263 14.41 -5.86 -7.76
CA VAL A 263 14.98 -6.93 -6.94
C VAL A 263 15.78 -7.86 -7.85
N PRO A 264 17.07 -8.13 -7.56
CA PRO A 264 17.83 -9.10 -8.32
C PRO A 264 17.32 -10.51 -8.01
N VAL A 265 17.18 -11.32 -9.05
CA VAL A 265 16.76 -12.71 -8.98
C VAL A 265 17.89 -13.62 -9.44
N GLY A 266 17.85 -14.87 -8.98
CA GLY A 266 18.80 -15.89 -9.38
C GLY A 266 18.73 -16.22 -10.88
N PRO A 267 19.59 -17.14 -11.35
CA PRO A 267 19.65 -17.55 -12.75
C PRO A 267 18.36 -18.20 -13.28
N ASP A 268 17.43 -18.60 -12.42
CA ASP A 268 16.09 -19.04 -12.82
C ASP A 268 15.17 -17.89 -13.27
N GLY A 269 15.61 -16.64 -13.11
CA GLY A 269 14.87 -15.44 -13.50
C GLY A 269 13.66 -15.12 -12.62
N THR A 270 13.45 -15.84 -11.50
CA THR A 270 12.22 -15.69 -10.70
C THR A 270 12.45 -15.71 -9.20
N THR A 271 13.46 -16.42 -8.69
CA THR A 271 13.72 -16.51 -7.26
C THR A 271 14.51 -15.28 -6.78
N PRO A 272 13.97 -14.44 -5.89
CA PRO A 272 14.70 -13.29 -5.35
C PRO A 272 15.97 -13.71 -4.62
N LEU A 273 17.07 -12.99 -4.87
CA LEU A 273 18.28 -13.16 -4.09
C LEU A 273 18.07 -12.68 -2.66
N THR A 274 18.84 -13.23 -1.72
CA THR A 274 18.78 -12.82 -0.32
C THR A 274 19.56 -11.51 -0.11
N PRO A 275 18.97 -10.47 0.51
CA PRO A 275 19.71 -9.28 0.91
C PRO A 275 20.90 -9.62 1.80
N VAL A 276 21.99 -8.86 1.67
CA VAL A 276 23.12 -8.96 2.61
C VAL A 276 22.68 -8.57 4.02
N ASP A 277 21.87 -7.51 4.11
CA ASP A 277 21.18 -7.08 5.32
C ASP A 277 19.65 -7.14 5.09
N PRO A 278 18.93 -8.06 5.75
CA PRO A 278 17.47 -8.16 5.62
C PRO A 278 16.69 -6.90 6.02
N ALA A 279 17.26 -6.03 6.86
CA ALA A 279 16.63 -4.78 7.27
C ALA A 279 16.94 -3.61 6.32
N ASP A 280 17.99 -3.73 5.51
CA ASP A 280 18.43 -2.70 4.57
C ASP A 280 18.89 -3.33 3.24
N PRO A 281 17.95 -3.61 2.30
CA PRO A 281 18.28 -4.14 0.98
C PRO A 281 19.20 -3.23 0.15
N THR A 282 19.37 -1.95 0.53
CA THR A 282 20.27 -1.03 -0.17
C THR A 282 21.75 -1.43 -0.02
N LYS A 283 22.07 -2.30 0.96
CA LYS A 283 23.39 -2.94 1.10
C LYS A 283 23.69 -4.00 0.04
N GLY A 284 22.73 -4.30 -0.83
CA GLY A 284 22.86 -5.27 -1.90
C GLY A 284 22.47 -6.69 -1.48
N TYR A 285 22.73 -7.63 -2.37
CA TYR A 285 22.25 -9.01 -2.29
C TYR A 285 23.40 -9.99 -2.41
N LYS A 286 23.29 -11.15 -1.76
CA LYS A 286 24.29 -12.21 -1.88
C LYS A 286 24.17 -12.83 -3.27
N ALA A 287 25.27 -12.87 -4.03
CA ALA A 287 25.30 -13.60 -5.29
C ALA A 287 25.04 -15.10 -5.04
N PRO A 288 24.46 -15.82 -6.01
CA PRO A 288 24.29 -17.26 -5.90
C PRO A 288 25.67 -17.95 -5.79
N PRO A 289 25.74 -19.14 -5.15
CA PRO A 289 26.98 -19.90 -5.09
C PRO A 289 27.50 -20.19 -6.50
N VAL A 290 28.82 -20.38 -6.61
CA VAL A 290 29.44 -20.79 -7.89
C VAL A 290 28.77 -22.08 -8.37
N PRO A 291 28.33 -22.14 -9.64
CA PRO A 291 27.62 -23.31 -10.17
C PRO A 291 28.52 -24.53 -10.26
N SER A 292 27.92 -25.71 -10.40
CA SER A 292 28.65 -26.97 -10.63
C SER A 292 29.43 -26.98 -11.94
N ASN A 293 29.03 -26.15 -12.92
CA ASN A 293 29.78 -25.89 -14.15
C ASN A 293 30.37 -24.47 -14.10
N PRO A 294 31.55 -24.27 -13.49
CA PRO A 294 32.12 -22.95 -13.26
C PRO A 294 32.71 -22.31 -14.52
N GLY A 295 32.66 -22.97 -15.69
CA GLY A 295 33.10 -22.39 -16.96
C GLY A 295 32.02 -21.53 -17.65
N GLU A 296 30.80 -21.54 -17.16
CA GLU A 296 29.66 -20.80 -17.73
C GLU A 296 29.31 -19.58 -16.88
N ASP A 297 28.84 -18.52 -17.52
CA ASP A 297 28.39 -17.32 -16.84
C ASP A 297 27.01 -17.54 -16.16
N THR A 298 26.82 -16.92 -15.00
CA THR A 298 25.54 -16.89 -14.28
C THR A 298 24.89 -15.52 -14.46
N PRO A 299 23.82 -15.41 -15.27
CA PRO A 299 23.06 -14.17 -15.38
C PRO A 299 22.29 -13.89 -14.08
N ILE A 300 22.26 -12.63 -13.67
CA ILE A 300 21.52 -12.12 -12.52
C ILE A 300 20.57 -11.03 -13.03
N ASN A 301 19.31 -11.38 -13.20
CA ASN A 301 18.29 -10.47 -13.71
C ASN A 301 17.73 -9.59 -12.60
N TYR A 302 17.16 -8.44 -12.97
CA TYR A 302 16.47 -7.54 -12.05
C TYR A 302 15.00 -7.46 -12.46
N VAL A 303 14.11 -7.86 -11.55
CA VAL A 303 12.66 -7.78 -11.76
C VAL A 303 12.09 -6.62 -10.95
N PRO A 304 11.03 -5.94 -11.43
CA PRO A 304 10.37 -4.90 -10.66
C PRO A 304 9.98 -5.40 -9.26
N GLU A 305 10.25 -4.58 -8.24
CA GLU A 305 9.92 -4.85 -6.84
C GLU A 305 8.38 -4.95 -6.66
N GLU A 306 7.92 -5.92 -5.88
CA GLU A 306 6.51 -6.03 -5.48
C GLU A 306 6.20 -4.94 -4.43
N SER A 307 5.07 -4.25 -4.61
CA SER A 307 4.68 -3.08 -3.84
C SER A 307 3.15 -3.03 -3.70
N THR A 308 2.61 -2.05 -2.96
CA THR A 308 1.17 -1.96 -2.70
C THR A 308 0.71 -0.50 -2.63
N VAL A 309 -0.45 -0.22 -3.21
CA VAL A 309 -1.18 1.03 -2.99
C VAL A 309 -2.21 0.80 -1.90
N VAL A 310 -2.16 1.60 -0.84
CA VAL A 310 -3.13 1.57 0.26
C VAL A 310 -4.15 2.69 0.04
N VAL A 311 -5.43 2.35 0.01
CA VAL A 311 -6.53 3.30 -0.15
C VAL A 311 -7.32 3.38 1.14
N ARG A 312 -7.37 4.57 1.74
CA ARG A 312 -8.07 4.81 3.02
C ARG A 312 -9.29 5.69 2.82
N TYR A 313 -10.34 5.40 3.57
CA TYR A 313 -11.59 6.17 3.58
C TYR A 313 -11.89 6.58 5.02
N VAL A 314 -11.64 7.84 5.35
CA VAL A 314 -11.67 8.33 6.74
C VAL A 314 -12.53 9.58 6.87
N ASP A 315 -13.03 9.86 8.07
CA ASP A 315 -13.60 11.17 8.39
C ASP A 315 -12.52 12.25 8.61
N GLU A 316 -12.94 13.48 8.87
CA GLU A 316 -12.05 14.62 9.18
C GLU A 316 -11.16 14.42 10.41
N ASN A 317 -11.51 13.49 11.31
CA ASN A 317 -10.73 13.13 12.50
C ASN A 317 -9.80 11.93 12.25
N GLY A 318 -9.80 11.37 11.03
CA GLY A 318 -9.01 10.20 10.66
C GLY A 318 -9.62 8.85 11.07
N LYS A 319 -10.89 8.82 11.52
CA LYS A 319 -11.62 7.58 11.83
C LYS A 319 -11.96 6.87 10.53
N GLU A 320 -11.64 5.58 10.46
CA GLU A 320 -11.97 4.74 9.31
C GLU A 320 -13.50 4.56 9.19
N LEU A 321 -14.05 4.91 8.03
CA LEU A 321 -15.48 4.82 7.72
C LEU A 321 -15.84 3.50 7.04
N VAL A 322 -14.95 3.01 6.18
CA VAL A 322 -15.02 1.68 5.54
C VAL A 322 -13.62 1.09 5.47
N PRO A 323 -13.47 -0.25 5.42
CA PRO A 323 -12.16 -0.89 5.39
C PRO A 323 -11.28 -0.38 4.26
N SER A 324 -10.01 -0.14 4.60
CA SER A 324 -8.96 0.24 3.66
C SER A 324 -8.72 -0.85 2.60
N GLU A 325 -8.40 -0.44 1.37
CA GLU A 325 -8.08 -1.36 0.27
C GLU A 325 -6.58 -1.43 0.03
N ASN A 326 -6.10 -2.63 -0.31
CA ASN A 326 -4.70 -2.86 -0.70
C ASN A 326 -4.69 -3.35 -2.15
N ILE A 327 -4.10 -2.54 -3.03
CA ILE A 327 -3.93 -2.88 -4.45
C ILE A 327 -2.49 -3.33 -4.63
N PRO A 328 -2.21 -4.66 -4.67
CA PRO A 328 -0.86 -5.16 -4.94
C PRO A 328 -0.48 -4.91 -6.39
N GLY A 329 0.80 -4.64 -6.63
CA GLY A 329 1.35 -4.47 -7.97
C GLY A 329 2.86 -4.29 -7.91
N LYS A 330 3.49 -4.15 -9.08
CA LYS A 330 4.94 -3.93 -9.16
C LYS A 330 5.28 -2.46 -9.24
N VAL A 331 6.48 -2.10 -8.80
CA VAL A 331 7.00 -0.74 -8.99
C VAL A 331 6.95 -0.38 -10.48
N GLY A 332 6.38 0.78 -10.77
CA GLY A 332 6.18 1.27 -12.14
C GLY A 332 4.84 0.89 -12.78
N ASP A 333 4.07 -0.04 -12.20
CA ASP A 333 2.70 -0.35 -12.65
C ASP A 333 1.79 0.87 -12.48
N ASP A 334 0.84 1.05 -13.40
CA ASP A 334 -0.15 2.11 -13.30
C ASP A 334 -1.23 1.74 -12.27
N TYR A 335 -1.62 2.69 -11.44
CA TYR A 335 -2.75 2.55 -10.52
C TYR A 335 -3.73 3.71 -10.66
N THR A 336 -4.99 3.45 -10.34
CA THR A 336 -6.05 4.44 -10.24
C THR A 336 -7.00 4.08 -9.10
N THR A 337 -7.49 5.08 -8.39
CA THR A 337 -8.36 4.95 -7.22
C THR A 337 -9.45 5.99 -7.29
N SER A 338 -10.60 5.71 -6.66
CA SER A 338 -11.71 6.66 -6.57
C SER A 338 -12.36 6.63 -5.19
N GLY A 339 -12.99 7.75 -4.84
CA GLY A 339 -13.83 7.84 -3.65
C GLY A 339 -15.05 6.94 -3.78
N LYS A 340 -15.47 6.35 -2.67
CA LYS A 340 -16.72 5.60 -2.55
C LYS A 340 -17.85 6.51 -2.08
N VAL A 341 -19.08 6.21 -2.50
CA VAL A 341 -20.27 6.78 -1.87
C VAL A 341 -20.43 6.10 -0.51
N ILE A 342 -20.38 6.88 0.57
CA ILE A 342 -20.50 6.39 1.96
C ILE A 342 -21.75 7.04 2.56
N ASN A 343 -22.69 6.22 3.01
CA ASN A 343 -23.97 6.72 3.52
C ASN A 343 -23.77 7.70 4.70
N GLY A 344 -24.36 8.88 4.61
CA GLY A 344 -24.24 9.94 5.61
C GLY A 344 -22.95 10.77 5.54
N TYR A 345 -22.14 10.61 4.49
CA TYR A 345 -20.88 11.37 4.33
C TYR A 345 -20.65 11.83 2.89
N ILE A 346 -20.06 13.00 2.70
CA ILE A 346 -19.58 13.48 1.39
C ILE A 346 -18.06 13.55 1.36
N LEU A 347 -17.46 13.22 0.21
CA LEU A 347 -16.03 13.35 -0.03
C LEU A 347 -15.67 14.84 -0.10
N GLU A 348 -14.89 15.30 0.88
CA GLU A 348 -14.46 16.69 0.97
C GLU A 348 -13.09 16.91 0.34
N LYS A 349 -12.15 15.96 0.56
CA LYS A 349 -10.76 16.12 0.14
C LYS A 349 -10.10 14.77 -0.15
N VAL A 350 -9.13 14.77 -1.06
CA VAL A 350 -8.22 13.64 -1.31
C VAL A 350 -6.80 14.04 -0.94
N GLU A 351 -6.11 13.21 -0.16
CA GLU A 351 -4.69 13.34 0.14
C GLU A 351 -3.88 12.24 -0.56
N GLY A 352 -2.78 12.63 -1.18
CA GLY A 352 -2.01 11.78 -2.10
C GLY A 352 -2.46 11.93 -3.56
N THR A 353 -1.90 11.10 -4.44
CA THR A 353 -2.21 11.10 -5.88
C THR A 353 -3.16 9.94 -6.20
N PRO A 354 -4.41 10.18 -6.64
CA PRO A 354 -5.40 9.12 -6.87
C PRO A 354 -5.09 8.25 -8.08
N SER A 355 -4.16 8.68 -8.95
CA SER A 355 -3.62 7.88 -10.04
C SER A 355 -2.14 8.19 -10.26
N GLY A 356 -1.42 7.23 -10.83
CA GLY A 356 0.01 7.36 -11.10
C GLY A 356 0.68 6.01 -11.31
N LYS A 357 2.01 5.98 -11.14
CA LYS A 357 2.79 4.73 -11.09
C LYS A 357 3.08 4.35 -9.65
N ILE A 358 3.02 3.07 -9.32
CA ILE A 358 3.34 2.56 -7.98
C ILE A 358 4.84 2.82 -7.72
N PRO A 359 5.21 3.59 -6.67
CA PRO A 359 6.61 3.81 -6.32
C PRO A 359 7.18 2.64 -5.50
N SER A 360 8.51 2.61 -5.39
CA SER A 360 9.20 1.73 -4.42
C SER A 360 8.79 2.11 -2.99
N GLY A 361 8.51 1.11 -2.15
CA GLY A 361 7.93 1.29 -0.81
C GLY A 361 6.41 1.52 -0.77
N GLY A 362 5.75 1.62 -1.92
CA GLY A 362 4.31 1.78 -2.03
C GLY A 362 3.83 3.23 -1.83
N THR A 363 2.53 3.43 -1.90
CA THR A 363 1.92 4.75 -1.69
C THR A 363 0.58 4.63 -1.00
N THR A 364 0.12 5.71 -0.37
CA THR A 364 -1.18 5.77 0.31
C THR A 364 -2.02 6.91 -0.27
N VAL A 365 -3.25 6.62 -0.65
CA VAL A 365 -4.26 7.60 -1.05
C VAL A 365 -5.35 7.63 0.02
N THR A 366 -5.61 8.79 0.60
CA THR A 366 -6.61 8.95 1.66
C THR A 366 -7.74 9.84 1.17
N TYR A 367 -8.94 9.27 1.08
CA TYR A 367 -10.18 9.99 0.83
C TYR A 367 -10.76 10.43 2.18
N ILE A 368 -10.85 11.76 2.38
CA ILE A 368 -11.33 12.38 3.61
C ILE A 368 -12.76 12.87 3.41
N TYR A 369 -13.64 12.39 4.28
CA TYR A 369 -15.07 12.61 4.21
C TYR A 369 -15.56 13.51 5.33
N LYS A 370 -16.63 14.24 5.04
CA LYS A 370 -17.35 15.09 5.98
C LYS A 370 -18.77 14.56 6.17
N GLU A 371 -19.24 14.57 7.41
CA GLU A 371 -20.59 14.10 7.74
C GLU A 371 -21.67 14.98 7.09
N LEU A 372 -22.72 14.36 6.58
CA LEU A 372 -23.92 15.03 6.10
C LEU A 372 -24.78 15.44 7.30
N GLY A 373 -25.35 16.63 7.23
CA GLY A 373 -26.40 17.06 8.13
C GLY A 373 -27.69 16.26 7.91
N SER A 374 -28.67 16.56 8.75
CA SER A 374 -29.98 15.93 8.73
C SER A 374 -31.09 16.96 8.74
N TRP A 375 -32.26 16.61 8.19
CA TRP A 375 -33.49 17.28 8.59
C TRP A 375 -33.84 16.85 10.01
N ILE A 376 -34.10 17.81 10.90
CA ILE A 376 -34.39 17.57 12.32
C ILE A 376 -35.86 17.93 12.59
N PRO A 377 -36.79 16.95 12.64
CA PRO A 377 -38.18 17.20 12.98
C PRO A 377 -38.31 17.61 14.45
N ASN A 378 -38.51 18.90 14.73
CA ASN A 378 -38.69 19.44 16.08
C ASN A 378 -40.16 19.31 16.51
N ILE A 379 -40.56 18.09 16.90
CA ILE A 379 -41.93 17.79 17.30
C ILE A 379 -42.12 18.16 18.79
N PRO A 380 -43.08 19.03 19.14
CA PRO A 380 -43.32 19.43 20.52
C PRO A 380 -43.61 18.24 21.45
N GLY A 381 -42.79 18.08 22.49
CA GLY A 381 -42.98 17.06 23.53
C GLY A 381 -42.66 15.61 23.10
N GLN A 382 -42.07 15.40 21.93
CA GLN A 382 -41.71 14.08 21.39
C GLN A 382 -40.19 14.02 21.10
N PRO A 383 -39.56 12.82 21.18
CA PRO A 383 -38.19 12.65 20.73
C PRO A 383 -38.08 12.88 19.21
N THR A 384 -36.95 13.43 18.79
CA THR A 384 -36.67 13.71 17.37
C THR A 384 -35.83 12.57 16.80
N GLU A 385 -36.19 12.08 15.61
CA GLU A 385 -35.36 11.15 14.83
C GLU A 385 -34.81 11.93 13.62
N PRO A 386 -33.50 12.22 13.58
CA PRO A 386 -32.87 12.90 12.46
C PRO A 386 -33.02 12.10 11.16
N ILE A 387 -33.37 12.80 10.08
CA ILE A 387 -33.42 12.22 8.73
C ILE A 387 -32.18 12.73 7.98
N VAL A 388 -31.17 11.88 7.83
CA VAL A 388 -29.89 12.23 7.18
C VAL A 388 -30.13 12.63 5.73
N TYR A 389 -29.42 13.66 5.23
CA TYR A 389 -29.50 14.01 3.82
C TYR A 389 -29.05 12.83 2.95
N PRO A 390 -29.70 12.59 1.80
CA PRO A 390 -29.29 11.53 0.89
C PRO A 390 -27.89 11.81 0.34
N ASN A 391 -27.18 10.74 -0.02
CA ASN A 391 -26.00 10.82 -0.87
C ASN A 391 -26.39 10.82 -2.34
N ASP A 392 -25.60 11.47 -3.21
CA ASP A 392 -25.71 11.21 -4.64
C ASP A 392 -25.24 9.76 -4.90
N PRO A 393 -26.03 8.94 -5.62
CA PRO A 393 -25.73 7.52 -5.81
C PRO A 393 -24.46 7.26 -6.63
N THR A 394 -23.94 8.26 -7.33
CA THR A 394 -22.81 8.12 -8.26
C THR A 394 -21.68 9.11 -8.01
N ASP A 395 -21.94 10.23 -7.34
CA ASP A 395 -20.96 11.27 -7.05
C ASP A 395 -20.74 11.42 -5.54
N PRO A 396 -19.66 10.86 -4.97
CA PRO A 396 -19.42 10.93 -3.54
C PRO A 396 -19.18 12.36 -3.03
N THR A 397 -18.96 13.34 -3.92
CA THR A 397 -18.75 14.75 -3.54
C THR A 397 -20.04 15.54 -3.37
N LYS A 398 -21.19 14.94 -3.67
CA LYS A 398 -22.48 15.64 -3.67
C LYS A 398 -23.53 14.95 -2.81
N PRO A 399 -24.41 15.73 -2.16
CA PRO A 399 -25.65 15.18 -1.63
C PRO A 399 -26.58 14.79 -2.78
N GLY A 400 -27.46 13.83 -2.50
CA GLY A 400 -28.51 13.41 -3.42
C GLY A 400 -29.65 14.42 -3.48
N THR A 401 -30.55 14.22 -4.44
CA THR A 401 -31.73 15.07 -4.64
C THR A 401 -33.02 14.42 -4.16
N GLU A 402 -32.99 13.15 -3.75
CA GLU A 402 -34.15 12.43 -3.24
C GLU A 402 -34.59 13.02 -1.90
N VAL A 403 -35.73 13.71 -1.90
CA VAL A 403 -36.31 14.26 -0.67
C VAL A 403 -37.15 13.19 0.02
N PRO A 404 -36.84 12.84 1.28
CA PRO A 404 -37.67 11.93 2.05
C PRO A 404 -38.97 12.62 2.50
N THR A 405 -39.85 11.84 3.11
CA THR A 405 -41.11 12.35 3.66
C THR A 405 -40.92 12.78 5.11
N ILE A 406 -41.27 14.03 5.42
CA ILE A 406 -41.38 14.55 6.79
C ILE A 406 -42.67 14.01 7.43
N PRO A 407 -42.62 13.48 8.66
CA PRO A 407 -43.77 12.79 9.26
C PRO A 407 -44.94 13.74 9.55
N TYR A 408 -46.16 13.24 9.36
CA TYR A 408 -47.39 13.91 9.79
C TYR A 408 -47.58 13.77 11.30
N ILE A 409 -47.95 14.87 11.97
CA ILE A 409 -48.27 14.91 13.39
C ILE A 409 -49.66 15.51 13.58
N PRO A 410 -50.63 14.78 14.16
CA PRO A 410 -51.99 15.28 14.35
C PRO A 410 -52.04 16.63 15.10
N GLY A 411 -52.77 17.59 14.55
CA GLY A 411 -52.92 18.94 15.13
C GLY A 411 -51.74 19.89 14.91
N TYR A 412 -50.70 19.46 14.19
CA TYR A 412 -49.56 20.28 13.83
C TYR A 412 -49.26 20.22 12.33
N VAL A 413 -48.68 21.29 11.81
CA VAL A 413 -48.20 21.39 10.43
C VAL A 413 -46.69 21.66 10.48
N PRO A 414 -45.85 20.87 9.79
CA PRO A 414 -44.44 21.17 9.69
C PRO A 414 -44.23 22.40 8.80
N VAL A 415 -43.34 23.29 9.23
CA VAL A 415 -42.91 24.47 8.48
C VAL A 415 -41.46 24.30 8.05
N GLY A 416 -41.12 24.95 6.95
CA GLY A 416 -39.78 24.97 6.41
C GLY A 416 -38.75 25.63 7.34
N PRO A 417 -37.48 25.71 6.90
CA PRO A 417 -36.38 26.21 7.71
C PRO A 417 -36.53 27.69 8.12
N ASP A 418 -37.39 28.44 7.43
CA ASP A 418 -37.76 29.81 7.79
C ASP A 418 -38.63 29.89 9.06
N GLY A 419 -39.16 28.75 9.51
CA GLY A 419 -40.01 28.62 10.68
C GLY A 419 -41.44 29.12 10.47
N THR A 420 -41.83 29.47 9.24
CA THR A 420 -43.13 30.10 8.97
C THR A 420 -43.87 29.52 7.78
N THR A 421 -43.17 29.06 6.74
CA THR A 421 -43.83 28.57 5.52
C THR A 421 -44.22 27.11 5.70
N PRO A 422 -45.52 26.73 5.64
CA PRO A 422 -45.94 25.33 5.71
C PRO A 422 -45.29 24.50 4.60
N LEU A 423 -44.81 23.30 4.93
CA LEU A 423 -44.35 22.36 3.93
C LEU A 423 -45.53 21.83 3.11
N THR A 424 -45.25 21.41 1.88
CA THR A 424 -46.25 20.83 0.97
C THR A 424 -46.57 19.39 1.41
N PRO A 425 -47.84 19.01 1.60
CA PRO A 425 -48.22 17.61 1.81
C PRO A 425 -47.84 16.76 0.59
N VAL A 426 -47.33 15.55 0.81
CA VAL A 426 -47.04 14.59 -0.28
C VAL A 426 -48.32 14.25 -1.06
N ASP A 427 -49.44 14.13 -0.34
CA ASP A 427 -50.77 14.02 -0.91
C ASP A 427 -51.65 15.17 -0.36
N PRO A 428 -52.01 16.17 -1.19
CA PRO A 428 -52.88 17.27 -0.76
C PRO A 428 -54.26 16.83 -0.25
N ALA A 429 -54.75 15.66 -0.64
CA ALA A 429 -56.03 15.12 -0.17
C ALA A 429 -55.89 14.30 1.12
N ASP A 430 -54.67 13.84 1.44
CA ASP A 430 -54.38 13.03 2.62
C ASP A 430 -53.04 13.44 3.28
N PRO A 431 -53.05 14.48 4.13
CA PRO A 431 -51.85 14.92 4.85
C PRO A 431 -51.23 13.84 5.76
N THR A 432 -51.95 12.75 6.07
CA THR A 432 -51.40 11.64 6.86
C THR A 432 -50.28 10.89 6.13
N LYS A 433 -50.14 11.09 4.81
CA LYS A 433 -48.99 10.63 4.02
C LYS A 433 -47.70 11.41 4.30
N GLY A 434 -47.76 12.48 5.09
CA GLY A 434 -46.60 13.31 5.42
C GLY A 434 -46.38 14.45 4.44
N TYR A 435 -45.23 15.11 4.56
CA TYR A 435 -44.88 16.33 3.86
C TYR A 435 -43.57 16.17 3.08
N GLU A 436 -43.44 16.86 1.96
CA GLU A 436 -42.19 16.91 1.20
C GLU A 436 -41.10 17.61 2.01
N ALA A 437 -39.96 16.95 2.22
CA ALA A 437 -38.82 17.60 2.84
C ALA A 437 -38.32 18.77 1.98
N PRO A 438 -37.83 19.87 2.59
CA PRO A 438 -37.22 20.95 1.83
C PRO A 438 -35.96 20.44 1.10
N PRO A 439 -35.58 21.08 -0.01
CA PRO A 439 -34.37 20.70 -0.74
C PRO A 439 -33.14 20.75 0.17
N VAL A 440 -32.18 19.87 -0.09
CA VAL A 440 -30.91 19.84 0.64
C VAL A 440 -30.25 21.23 0.55
N PRO A 441 -29.81 21.82 1.68
CA PRO A 441 -29.21 23.14 1.67
C PRO A 441 -27.89 23.18 0.89
N SER A 442 -27.48 24.38 0.47
CA SER A 442 -26.20 24.59 -0.21
C SER A 442 -24.98 24.22 0.65
N ASN A 443 -25.12 24.23 1.97
CA ASN A 443 -24.16 23.66 2.91
C ASN A 443 -24.73 22.38 3.53
N PRO A 444 -24.49 21.21 2.92
CA PRO A 444 -25.09 19.96 3.36
C PRO A 444 -24.44 19.37 4.62
N GLY A 445 -23.39 19.98 5.18
CA GLY A 445 -22.74 19.53 6.42
C GLY A 445 -23.40 20.05 7.70
N THR A 446 -24.58 20.67 7.62
CA THR A 446 -25.29 21.23 8.77
C THR A 446 -26.74 20.79 8.79
N ASP A 447 -27.25 20.53 10.00
CA ASP A 447 -28.63 20.15 10.22
C ASP A 447 -29.63 21.25 9.85
N THR A 448 -30.77 20.85 9.29
CA THR A 448 -31.89 21.72 8.95
C THR A 448 -33.04 21.44 9.91
N PRO A 449 -33.37 22.36 10.84
CA PRO A 449 -34.52 22.19 11.72
C PRO A 449 -35.83 22.33 10.94
N ILE A 450 -36.76 21.41 11.20
CA ILE A 450 -38.13 21.40 10.68
C ILE A 450 -39.08 21.52 11.87
N ASN A 451 -39.66 22.71 12.07
CA ASN A 451 -40.50 22.98 13.22
C ASN A 451 -41.95 22.58 12.94
N TYR A 452 -42.68 22.18 13.99
CA TYR A 452 -44.11 21.90 13.92
C TYR A 452 -44.88 23.02 14.61
N VAL A 453 -45.73 23.71 13.84
CA VAL A 453 -46.62 24.75 14.37
C VAL A 453 -48.04 24.21 14.49
N PRO A 454 -48.84 24.64 15.47
CA PRO A 454 -50.23 24.23 15.57
C PRO A 454 -51.02 24.52 14.28
N GLU A 455 -51.81 23.54 13.84
CA GLU A 455 -52.62 23.62 12.62
C GLU A 455 -53.67 24.74 12.72
N GLU A 456 -53.82 25.53 11.64
CA GLU A 456 -54.89 26.53 11.55
C GLU A 456 -56.26 25.82 11.41
N SER A 457 -57.24 26.26 12.19
CA SER A 457 -58.54 25.65 12.31
C SER A 457 -59.61 26.72 12.58
N LYS A 458 -60.85 26.30 12.83
CA LYS A 458 -61.94 27.22 13.16
C LYS A 458 -63.05 26.58 13.97
N VAL A 459 -63.77 27.42 14.70
CA VAL A 459 -65.05 27.08 15.31
C VAL A 459 -66.16 27.67 14.45
N VAL A 460 -67.11 26.84 14.02
CA VAL A 460 -68.31 27.28 13.30
C VAL A 460 -69.46 27.38 14.29
N VAL A 461 -70.05 28.56 14.44
CA VAL A 461 -71.21 28.77 15.30
C VAL A 461 -72.47 28.92 14.46
N ARG A 462 -73.47 28.07 14.71
CA ARG A 462 -74.74 28.07 14.00
C ARG A 462 -75.88 28.43 14.95
N TYR A 463 -76.88 29.13 14.41
CA TYR A 463 -78.07 29.55 15.13
C TYR A 463 -79.28 29.11 14.30
N VAL A 464 -79.96 28.04 14.73
CA VAL A 464 -80.97 27.36 13.91
C VAL A 464 -82.30 27.24 14.64
N ASP A 465 -83.40 27.10 13.90
CA ASP A 465 -84.68 26.69 14.48
C ASP A 465 -84.73 25.17 14.79
N GLU A 466 -85.83 24.70 15.37
CA GLU A 466 -86.11 23.27 15.65
C GLU A 466 -86.04 22.37 14.40
N ASN A 467 -86.16 22.95 13.21
CA ASN A 467 -86.13 22.26 11.92
C ASN A 467 -84.73 22.28 11.27
N GLY A 468 -83.76 22.95 11.92
CA GLY A 468 -82.38 23.08 11.42
C GLY A 468 -82.17 24.20 10.40
N ASN A 469 -83.16 25.09 10.20
CA ASN A 469 -83.01 26.26 9.32
C ASN A 469 -82.23 27.35 10.04
N ASP A 470 -81.25 27.95 9.36
CA ASP A 470 -80.47 29.05 9.93
C ASP A 470 -81.36 30.30 10.14
N LEU A 471 -81.40 30.79 11.38
CA LEU A 471 -82.14 31.99 11.77
C LEU A 471 -81.33 33.27 11.54
N VAL A 472 -80.00 33.17 11.64
CA VAL A 472 -79.03 34.22 11.33
C VAL A 472 -77.77 33.59 10.70
N PRO A 473 -76.94 34.35 9.98
CA PRO A 473 -75.70 33.83 9.40
C PRO A 473 -74.79 33.17 10.44
N SER A 474 -74.13 32.08 10.05
CA SER A 474 -73.15 31.39 10.89
C SER A 474 -71.88 32.22 11.08
N GLU A 475 -71.22 32.04 12.22
CA GLU A 475 -69.96 32.71 12.55
C GLU A 475 -68.80 31.73 12.42
N ASN A 476 -67.67 32.21 11.91
CA ASN A 476 -66.43 31.45 11.88
C ASN A 476 -65.43 32.15 12.81
N ILE A 477 -65.03 31.47 13.88
CA ILE A 477 -63.98 31.94 14.78
C ILE A 477 -62.68 31.25 14.34
N PRO A 478 -61.76 31.94 13.65
CA PRO A 478 -60.47 31.36 13.29
C PRO A 478 -59.61 31.20 14.54
N GLY A 479 -58.78 30.16 14.57
CA GLY A 479 -57.82 29.91 15.64
C GLY A 479 -56.98 28.68 15.30
N LYS A 480 -56.03 28.32 16.17
CA LYS A 480 -55.19 27.14 15.98
C LYS A 480 -55.68 25.97 16.80
N VAL A 481 -55.31 24.76 16.39
CA VAL A 481 -55.56 23.56 17.20
C VAL A 481 -54.96 23.75 18.60
N GLY A 482 -55.78 23.50 19.63
CA GLY A 482 -55.41 23.69 21.03
C GLY A 482 -55.71 25.08 21.60
N ASP A 483 -56.06 26.08 20.78
CA ASP A 483 -56.52 27.39 21.24
C ASP A 483 -57.84 27.24 22.01
N ASP A 484 -58.02 28.04 23.05
CA ASP A 484 -59.28 28.07 23.80
C ASP A 484 -60.35 28.86 23.03
N TYR A 485 -61.57 28.34 22.99
CA TYR A 485 -62.73 29.03 22.42
C TYR A 485 -63.89 29.07 23.40
N THR A 486 -64.71 30.10 23.27
CA THR A 486 -65.99 30.24 23.97
C THR A 486 -67.02 30.88 23.04
N THR A 487 -68.26 30.45 23.13
CA THR A 487 -69.39 30.92 22.33
C THR A 487 -70.61 31.12 23.22
N SER A 488 -71.58 31.90 22.78
CA SER A 488 -72.83 32.13 23.52
C SER A 488 -74.01 32.27 22.56
N GLY A 489 -75.21 31.93 23.04
CA GLY A 489 -76.44 32.16 22.29
C GLY A 489 -76.69 33.66 22.07
N LYS A 490 -77.32 34.00 20.94
CA LYS A 490 -77.74 35.36 20.60
C LYS A 490 -79.21 35.52 20.92
N VAL A 491 -79.60 36.72 21.34
CA VAL A 491 -81.02 37.09 21.38
C VAL A 491 -81.52 37.24 19.94
N ILE A 492 -82.41 36.36 19.50
CA ILE A 492 -83.00 36.35 18.16
C ILE A 492 -84.47 36.71 18.30
N ASN A 493 -84.90 37.78 17.65
CA ASN A 493 -86.25 38.30 17.79
C ASN A 493 -87.31 37.24 17.41
N GLY A 494 -88.24 36.95 18.32
CA GLY A 494 -89.31 35.97 18.15
C GLY A 494 -88.90 34.51 18.37
N TYR A 495 -87.73 34.25 18.95
CA TYR A 495 -87.21 32.91 19.23
C TYR A 495 -86.51 32.85 20.59
N ILE A 496 -86.67 31.75 21.33
CA ILE A 496 -85.93 31.47 22.57
C ILE A 496 -84.96 30.31 22.37
N LEU A 497 -83.79 30.39 22.97
CA LEU A 497 -82.79 29.33 22.98
C LEU A 497 -83.34 28.14 23.78
N GLU A 498 -83.53 27.00 23.12
CA GLU A 498 -84.04 25.79 23.73
C GLU A 498 -82.90 24.89 24.19
N LYS A 499 -81.89 24.68 23.34
CA LYS A 499 -80.73 23.84 23.65
C LYS A 499 -79.49 24.24 22.86
N VAL A 500 -78.35 23.76 23.32
CA VAL A 500 -77.05 23.87 22.63
C VAL A 500 -76.58 22.47 22.25
N GLU A 501 -76.22 22.28 20.99
CA GLU A 501 -75.61 21.05 20.48
C GLU A 501 -74.11 21.28 20.25
N GLY A 502 -73.30 20.37 20.76
CA GLY A 502 -71.84 20.54 20.86
C GLY A 502 -71.40 21.21 22.17
N ASN A 503 -70.11 21.52 22.28
CA ASN A 503 -69.54 22.15 23.47
C ASN A 503 -69.37 23.66 23.26
N PRO A 504 -70.03 24.54 24.02
CA PRO A 504 -69.96 25.98 23.81
C PRO A 504 -68.62 26.60 24.22
N SER A 505 -67.78 25.85 24.93
CA SER A 505 -66.39 26.21 25.24
C SER A 505 -65.49 24.98 25.24
N GLY A 506 -64.19 25.18 25.02
CA GLY A 506 -63.20 24.11 24.99
C GLY A 506 -61.94 24.52 24.25
N LYS A 507 -61.14 23.53 23.84
CA LYS A 507 -60.01 23.72 22.91
C LYS A 507 -60.43 23.37 21.49
N ILE A 508 -59.97 24.14 20.50
CA ILE A 508 -60.25 23.86 19.10
C ILE A 508 -59.56 22.53 18.70
N PRO A 509 -60.28 21.50 18.25
CA PRO A 509 -59.66 20.26 17.79
C PRO A 509 -59.15 20.37 16.34
N SER A 510 -58.34 19.40 15.90
CA SER A 510 -57.97 19.25 14.49
C SER A 510 -59.23 18.98 13.64
N GLY A 511 -59.32 19.62 12.47
CA GLY A 511 -60.52 19.66 11.63
C GLY A 511 -61.61 20.66 12.07
N GLY A 512 -61.43 21.32 13.21
CA GLY A 512 -62.36 22.32 13.75
C GLY A 512 -63.55 21.70 14.47
N THR A 513 -64.46 22.54 14.96
CA THR A 513 -65.67 22.10 15.65
C THR A 513 -66.85 22.98 15.31
N THR A 514 -68.06 22.47 15.47
CA THR A 514 -69.31 23.21 15.24
C THR A 514 -70.15 23.24 16.51
N VAL A 515 -70.57 24.45 16.91
CA VAL A 515 -71.51 24.66 18.02
C VAL A 515 -72.83 25.17 17.44
N THR A 516 -73.92 24.47 17.71
CA THR A 516 -75.24 24.82 17.19
C THR A 516 -76.17 25.22 18.32
N TYR A 517 -76.61 26.47 18.33
CA TYR A 517 -77.65 26.98 19.22
C TYR A 517 -79.01 26.75 18.54
N VAL A 518 -79.85 25.90 19.14
CA VAL A 518 -81.17 25.53 18.61
C VAL A 518 -82.24 26.33 19.33
N TYR A 519 -83.04 27.06 18.55
CA TYR A 519 -84.05 27.97 19.05
C TYR A 519 -85.45 27.46 18.75
N LYS A 520 -86.36 27.70 19.69
CA LYS A 520 -87.79 27.47 19.57
C LYS A 520 -88.49 28.79 19.30
N LYS A 521 -89.47 28.81 18.40
CA LYS A 521 -90.26 30.00 18.09
C LYS A 521 -91.07 30.44 19.32
N LEU A 522 -91.05 31.74 19.62
CA LEU A 522 -91.93 32.33 20.64
C LEU A 522 -93.38 32.35 20.14
N GLY A 523 -94.30 32.07 21.06
CA GLY A 523 -95.71 32.31 20.88
C GLY A 523 -96.03 33.81 20.83
N SER A 524 -97.28 34.11 20.55
CA SER A 524 -97.80 35.47 20.43
C SER A 524 -99.06 35.66 21.26
N TRP A 525 -99.34 36.88 21.70
CA TRP A 525 -100.72 37.24 22.03
C TRP A 525 -101.50 37.39 20.73
N VAL A 526 -102.62 36.67 20.61
CA VAL A 526 -103.44 36.65 19.39
C VAL A 526 -104.80 37.30 19.71
N PRO A 527 -105.01 38.57 19.34
CA PRO A 527 -106.30 39.25 19.52
C PRO A 527 -107.39 38.63 18.63
N ASN A 528 -108.33 37.88 19.18
CA ASN A 528 -109.44 37.31 18.43
C ASN A 528 -110.61 38.30 18.37
N ILE A 529 -110.54 39.25 17.44
CA ILE A 529 -111.59 40.25 17.21
C ILE A 529 -112.67 39.67 16.29
N PRO A 530 -113.96 39.62 16.69
CA PRO A 530 -115.03 39.11 15.86
C PRO A 530 -115.13 39.83 14.51
N GLY A 531 -114.90 39.11 13.41
CA GLY A 531 -115.05 39.61 12.04
C GLY A 531 -113.88 40.44 11.50
N GLN A 532 -112.73 40.50 12.19
CA GLN A 532 -111.53 41.22 11.71
C GLN A 532 -110.27 40.34 11.78
N PRO A 533 -109.37 40.41 10.77
CA PRO A 533 -108.04 39.83 10.87
C PRO A 533 -107.18 40.64 11.83
N THR A 534 -106.26 39.97 12.51
CA THR A 534 -105.36 40.59 13.49
C THR A 534 -103.95 40.07 13.34
N ASP A 535 -102.98 40.94 13.52
CA ASP A 535 -101.57 40.55 13.57
C ASP A 535 -101.24 40.02 14.97
N PRO A 536 -100.72 38.79 15.11
CA PRO A 536 -100.22 38.28 16.36
C PRO A 536 -99.09 39.17 16.91
N ILE A 537 -99.15 39.48 18.19
CA ILE A 537 -98.10 40.24 18.88
C ILE A 537 -97.16 39.22 19.53
N VAL A 538 -95.98 39.00 18.93
CA VAL A 538 -94.99 38.03 19.43
C VAL A 538 -94.55 38.40 20.84
N TYR A 539 -94.35 37.40 21.70
CA TYR A 539 -93.77 37.65 23.02
C TYR A 539 -92.41 38.33 22.89
N PRO A 540 -92.06 39.27 23.79
CA PRO A 540 -90.75 39.87 23.75
C PRO A 540 -89.71 38.81 24.08
N ASN A 541 -88.51 39.03 23.58
CA ASN A 541 -87.32 38.36 24.09
C ASN A 541 -86.81 39.05 25.34
N ASP A 542 -86.17 38.31 26.25
CA ASP A 542 -85.35 38.94 27.27
C ASP A 542 -84.13 39.58 26.57
N PRO A 543 -83.83 40.86 26.82
CA PRO A 543 -82.77 41.58 26.12
C PRO A 543 -81.36 41.04 26.44
N THR A 544 -81.21 40.23 27.49
CA THR A 544 -79.93 39.74 28.00
C THR A 544 -79.83 38.22 28.12
N ASP A 545 -80.94 37.51 28.18
CA ASP A 545 -80.99 36.05 28.29
C ASP A 545 -81.76 35.41 27.12
N PRO A 546 -81.08 34.86 26.11
CA PRO A 546 -81.74 34.30 24.93
C PRO A 546 -82.63 33.08 25.27
N SER A 547 -82.50 32.46 26.44
CA SER A 547 -83.32 31.31 26.86
C SER A 547 -84.67 31.71 27.47
N LYS A 548 -84.90 33.01 27.70
CA LYS A 548 -86.10 33.50 28.38
C LYS A 548 -86.91 34.48 27.52
N PRO A 549 -88.25 34.45 27.66
CA PRO A 549 -89.07 35.55 27.16
C PRO A 549 -88.85 36.80 28.04
N GLY A 550 -89.00 37.97 27.44
CA GLY A 550 -88.97 39.25 28.14
C GLY A 550 -90.26 39.50 28.92
N THR A 551 -90.19 40.42 29.87
CA THR A 551 -91.33 40.79 30.73
C THR A 551 -92.11 42.00 30.21
N ASP A 552 -91.63 42.64 29.15
CA ASP A 552 -92.26 43.83 28.59
C ASP A 552 -93.63 43.45 27.99
N VAL A 553 -94.71 43.94 28.60
CA VAL A 553 -96.05 43.65 28.12
C VAL A 553 -96.49 44.74 27.13
N PRO A 554 -96.83 44.39 25.88
CA PRO A 554 -97.36 45.35 24.92
C PRO A 554 -98.79 45.73 25.29
N THR A 555 -99.29 46.80 24.67
CA THR A 555 -100.68 47.22 24.82
C THR A 555 -101.58 46.43 23.87
N ILE A 556 -102.58 45.73 24.41
CA ILE A 556 -103.64 45.08 23.65
C ILE A 556 -104.61 46.16 23.12
N PRO A 557 -104.96 46.18 21.83
CA PRO A 557 -105.74 47.26 21.24
C PRO A 557 -107.16 47.35 21.80
N HIS A 558 -107.69 48.57 21.92
CA HIS A 558 -109.10 48.80 22.21
C HIS A 558 -109.96 48.55 20.98
N VAL A 559 -111.07 47.83 21.13
CA VAL A 559 -112.08 47.65 20.08
C VAL A 559 -113.41 48.21 20.59
N PRO A 560 -113.97 49.25 19.94
CA PRO A 560 -115.24 49.84 20.36
C PRO A 560 -116.37 48.79 20.44
N GLY A 561 -117.11 48.78 21.56
CA GLY A 561 -118.20 47.85 21.80
C GLY A 561 -117.78 46.47 22.33
N TYR A 562 -116.48 46.23 22.52
CA TYR A 562 -115.95 44.99 23.08
C TYR A 562 -114.94 45.24 24.22
N VAL A 563 -114.79 44.24 25.09
CA VAL A 563 -113.76 44.19 26.13
C VAL A 563 -112.91 42.95 25.88
N PRO A 564 -111.57 43.07 25.73
CA PRO A 564 -110.70 41.92 25.62
C PRO A 564 -110.65 41.17 26.95
N VAL A 565 -110.70 39.85 26.88
CA VAL A 565 -110.57 38.94 28.01
C VAL A 565 -109.34 38.05 27.82
N ASP A 566 -108.76 37.62 28.93
CA ASP A 566 -107.72 36.59 28.95
C ASP A 566 -108.27 35.23 28.46
N PRO A 567 -107.43 34.20 28.25
CA PRO A 567 -107.90 32.86 27.87
C PRO A 567 -108.90 32.22 28.83
N ASN A 568 -108.96 32.68 30.09
CA ASN A 568 -109.89 32.19 31.11
C ASN A 568 -111.23 32.96 31.11
N GLY A 569 -111.38 33.95 30.23
CA GLY A 569 -112.59 34.78 30.12
C GLY A 569 -112.65 35.97 31.08
N ASN A 570 -111.57 36.28 31.79
CA ASN A 570 -111.52 37.45 32.68
C ASN A 570 -111.24 38.72 31.88
N PRO A 571 -111.98 39.82 32.09
CA PRO A 571 -111.70 41.10 31.46
C PRO A 571 -110.27 41.58 31.74
N LEU A 572 -109.54 41.93 30.67
CA LEU A 572 -108.23 42.55 30.81
C LEU A 572 -108.38 43.94 31.43
N LYS A 573 -107.34 44.38 32.14
CA LYS A 573 -107.32 45.71 32.75
C LYS A 573 -107.03 46.77 31.69
N PRO A 574 -107.81 47.87 31.64
CA PRO A 574 -107.44 49.02 30.82
C PRO A 574 -106.05 49.53 31.20
N LEU A 575 -105.27 49.96 30.21
CA LEU A 575 -103.97 50.61 30.42
C LEU A 575 -104.16 51.91 31.22
N ASP A 576 -105.22 52.66 30.89
CA ASP A 576 -105.71 53.80 31.67
C ASP A 576 -107.11 53.47 32.23
N PRO A 577 -107.28 53.36 33.56
CA PRO A 577 -108.57 53.05 34.18
C PRO A 577 -109.69 54.05 33.85
N THR A 578 -109.34 55.27 33.45
CA THR A 578 -110.28 56.34 33.12
C THR A 578 -110.54 56.49 31.62
N ASP A 579 -109.72 55.86 30.77
CA ASP A 579 -109.84 55.91 29.31
C ASP A 579 -109.48 54.54 28.67
N PRO A 580 -110.48 53.64 28.50
CA PRO A 580 -110.27 52.35 27.84
C PRO A 580 -109.79 52.45 26.39
N SER A 581 -109.87 53.61 25.73
CA SER A 581 -109.40 53.80 24.35
C SER A 581 -107.87 53.72 24.22
N LYS A 582 -107.15 53.88 25.34
CA LYS A 582 -105.69 53.69 25.42
C LYS A 582 -105.25 52.23 25.34
N GLY A 583 -106.20 51.29 25.24
CA GLY A 583 -105.94 49.86 25.17
C GLY A 583 -105.90 49.19 26.53
N TYR A 584 -105.47 47.93 26.54
CA TYR A 584 -105.50 47.05 27.71
C TYR A 584 -104.10 46.48 27.96
N ILE A 585 -103.80 46.20 29.22
CA ILE A 585 -102.54 45.57 29.63
C ILE A 585 -102.59 44.11 29.16
N ALA A 586 -101.62 43.68 28.35
CA ALA A 586 -101.50 42.28 27.95
C ALA A 586 -101.33 41.37 29.18
N PRO A 587 -101.86 40.15 29.16
CA PRO A 587 -101.57 39.18 30.22
C PRO A 587 -100.07 38.88 30.25
N PRO A 588 -99.52 38.52 31.42
CA PRO A 588 -98.12 38.11 31.52
C PRO A 588 -97.83 36.97 30.56
N VAL A 589 -96.60 36.91 30.06
CA VAL A 589 -96.15 35.80 29.19
C VAL A 589 -96.39 34.48 29.94
N PRO A 590 -97.02 33.48 29.28
CA PRO A 590 -97.31 32.21 29.92
C PRO A 590 -96.03 31.46 30.31
N SER A 591 -96.14 30.55 31.28
CA SER A 591 -95.03 29.69 31.70
C SER A 591 -94.51 28.77 30.58
N ASN A 592 -95.31 28.54 29.53
CA ASN A 592 -94.88 27.93 28.28
C ASN A 592 -94.91 28.99 27.15
N PRO A 593 -93.80 29.71 26.92
CA PRO A 593 -93.77 30.82 25.97
C PRO A 593 -93.71 30.37 24.50
N GLY A 594 -93.69 29.07 24.21
CA GLY A 594 -93.71 28.55 22.83
C GLY A 594 -95.11 28.40 22.21
N THR A 595 -96.17 28.79 22.93
CA THR A 595 -97.56 28.66 22.46
C THR A 595 -98.27 30.00 22.47
N ASP A 596 -99.11 30.24 21.47
CA ASP A 596 -99.92 31.45 21.37
C ASP A 596 -100.96 31.55 22.51
N THR A 597 -101.18 32.78 22.98
CA THR A 597 -102.19 33.12 23.98
C THR A 597 -103.34 33.85 23.29
N PRO A 598 -104.52 33.24 23.15
CA PRO A 598 -105.68 33.91 22.55
C PRO A 598 -106.24 34.98 23.50
N ILE A 599 -106.50 36.17 22.96
CA ILE A 599 -107.16 37.28 23.66
C ILE A 599 -108.50 37.53 22.99
N ASN A 600 -109.59 37.07 23.61
CA ASN A 600 -110.92 37.12 22.99
C ASN A 600 -111.61 38.45 23.30
N TYR A 601 -112.40 38.99 22.36
CA TYR A 601 -113.18 40.21 22.57
C TYR A 601 -114.64 39.89 22.83
N VAL A 602 -115.16 40.26 24.01
CA VAL A 602 -116.56 40.02 24.39
C VAL A 602 -117.38 41.32 24.34
N PRO A 603 -118.63 41.30 23.84
CA PRO A 603 -119.45 42.51 23.70
C PRO A 603 -119.95 43.06 25.06
N VAL A 604 -119.95 44.39 25.21
CA VAL A 604 -120.47 45.07 26.41
C VAL A 604 -122.00 45.17 26.40
N THR A 605 -122.67 44.75 27.49
CA THR A 605 -124.13 44.86 27.66
C THR A 605 -124.52 46.06 28.55
N PRO A 606 -125.43 46.97 28.13
CA PRO A 606 -125.80 48.16 28.91
C PRO A 606 -126.75 47.82 30.08
N LYS A 607 -126.53 48.38 31.28
CA LYS A 607 -127.48 48.34 32.42
C LYS A 607 -128.02 49.73 32.78
N THR A 608 -129.32 49.78 33.10
CA THR A 608 -130.19 50.94 33.40
C THR A 608 -129.86 51.64 34.74
N PRO A 609 -130.09 52.97 34.90
CA PRO A 609 -129.56 53.76 36.03
C PRO A 609 -130.52 53.88 37.22
N THR A 610 -129.98 54.01 38.44
CA THR A 610 -130.73 54.35 39.67
C THR A 610 -130.05 55.46 40.50
N THR A 611 -130.94 56.27 41.08
CA THR A 611 -130.89 57.56 41.83
C THR A 611 -130.02 57.60 43.11
N PRO A 612 -129.51 58.79 43.54
CA PRO A 612 -128.42 58.92 44.51
C PRO A 612 -128.87 58.96 45.99
N THR A 613 -127.96 58.61 46.90
CA THR A 613 -128.10 58.78 48.35
C THR A 613 -127.07 59.76 48.93
N LYS A 614 -127.54 60.48 49.96
CA LYS A 614 -127.05 61.70 50.62
C LYS A 614 -125.76 61.50 51.45
N PRO A 615 -124.92 62.54 51.66
CA PRO A 615 -123.54 62.41 52.16
C PRO A 615 -123.44 62.20 53.68
N VAL A 616 -122.34 61.56 54.10
CA VAL A 616 -121.93 61.40 55.50
C VAL A 616 -120.52 61.97 55.71
N THR A 617 -120.45 62.75 56.78
CA THR A 617 -119.40 63.60 57.36
C THR A 617 -118.08 62.86 57.68
N PRO A 618 -116.91 63.54 57.58
CA PRO A 618 -115.59 62.91 57.65
C PRO A 618 -115.11 62.62 59.08
N PRO A 619 -114.26 61.60 59.30
CA PRO A 619 -113.44 61.53 60.51
C PRO A 619 -112.12 62.32 60.36
N GLU A 620 -111.76 62.94 61.47
CA GLU A 620 -110.63 63.83 61.75
C GLU A 620 -109.22 63.23 61.53
N PRO A 621 -108.18 64.09 61.42
CA PRO A 621 -106.82 63.68 61.16
C PRO A 621 -106.15 63.12 62.42
N VAL A 622 -105.44 62.00 62.27
CA VAL A 622 -104.49 61.51 63.28
C VAL A 622 -103.06 61.53 62.70
N SER A 623 -102.24 62.38 63.31
CA SER A 623 -100.77 62.34 63.36
C SER A 623 -100.42 62.18 64.87
N PRO A 624 -99.23 61.74 65.34
CA PRO A 624 -97.96 61.38 64.68
C PRO A 624 -97.44 59.98 65.13
N THR A 625 -96.28 59.47 64.68
CA THR A 625 -95.01 59.47 65.46
C THR A 625 -93.90 58.80 64.64
N PRO A 626 -92.64 59.29 64.68
CA PRO A 626 -91.58 58.95 63.74
C PRO A 626 -90.71 57.79 64.22
N GLU A 627 -90.12 57.05 63.28
CA GLU A 627 -88.82 56.41 63.50
C GLU A 627 -87.76 56.97 62.55
N LYS A 628 -86.58 57.12 63.15
CA LYS A 628 -85.40 57.90 62.78
C LYS A 628 -84.70 57.35 61.52
N PRO A 629 -84.02 58.21 60.74
CA PRO A 629 -83.42 57.83 59.46
C PRO A 629 -82.14 57.01 59.65
N VAL A 630 -81.90 56.06 58.75
CA VAL A 630 -80.55 55.57 58.44
C VAL A 630 -80.29 55.66 56.94
N SER A 631 -79.06 56.08 56.66
CA SER A 631 -78.50 56.57 55.41
C SER A 631 -78.65 55.59 54.23
N PRO A 632 -78.88 56.07 53.00
CA PRO A 632 -78.64 55.28 51.80
C PRO A 632 -77.13 55.16 51.57
N GLU A 633 -76.65 53.95 51.30
CA GLU A 633 -75.28 53.73 50.81
C GLU A 633 -75.30 53.81 49.27
N GLU A 634 -74.36 54.61 48.76
CA GLU A 634 -74.28 55.14 47.40
C GLU A 634 -73.59 54.16 46.42
N PRO A 635 -73.90 54.21 45.11
CA PRO A 635 -73.44 53.23 44.13
C PRO A 635 -71.99 53.46 43.71
N ALA A 636 -71.23 52.37 43.54
CA ALA A 636 -69.88 52.47 42.98
C ALA A 636 -69.91 52.62 41.44
N LYS A 637 -69.39 53.76 40.98
CA LYS A 637 -69.12 54.16 39.58
C LYS A 637 -67.67 53.74 39.16
N PRO A 638 -67.35 53.75 37.84
CA PRO A 638 -66.26 53.01 37.20
C PRO A 638 -64.93 53.79 37.11
N THR A 639 -63.88 53.17 36.54
CA THR A 639 -62.62 53.86 36.20
C THR A 639 -62.13 53.53 34.77
N PRO A 640 -61.79 54.55 33.94
CA PRO A 640 -61.17 54.47 32.59
C PRO A 640 -59.65 54.85 32.59
N PRO A 641 -58.92 54.92 31.43
CA PRO A 641 -57.50 54.49 31.29
C PRO A 641 -56.38 55.55 31.09
N ALA A 642 -55.12 55.05 31.19
CA ALA A 642 -53.82 55.35 30.50
C ALA A 642 -52.81 56.47 30.94
N GLN A 643 -51.59 55.99 31.33
CA GLN A 643 -50.17 56.43 31.07
C GLN A 643 -49.66 57.83 31.50
N PRO A 644 -48.32 58.15 31.55
CA PRO A 644 -47.06 57.41 31.26
C PRO A 644 -45.94 57.53 32.35
N VAL A 645 -44.80 56.81 32.24
CA VAL A 645 -43.46 57.28 32.70
C VAL A 645 -42.27 56.57 32.00
N THR A 646 -41.28 57.37 31.60
CA THR A 646 -39.85 57.08 31.31
C THR A 646 -39.08 58.41 31.59
N PRO A 647 -37.74 58.50 31.78
CA PRO A 647 -36.68 57.50 32.04
C PRO A 647 -35.76 57.85 33.26
N GLU A 648 -34.89 56.93 33.69
CA GLU A 648 -33.60 57.28 34.35
C GLU A 648 -32.52 56.20 34.09
N SER A 649 -31.26 56.63 33.94
CA SER A 649 -30.03 55.88 33.59
C SER A 649 -28.84 56.62 34.22
N PRO A 650 -27.62 56.05 34.40
CA PRO A 650 -27.21 54.75 34.93
C PRO A 650 -26.19 54.89 36.10
N ALA A 651 -25.90 53.80 36.83
CA ALA A 651 -24.68 53.68 37.64
C ALA A 651 -24.03 52.27 37.55
N LYS A 652 -22.70 52.26 37.50
CA LYS A 652 -21.74 51.17 37.22
C LYS A 652 -21.75 49.99 38.23
N PRO A 653 -21.11 48.84 37.88
CA PRO A 653 -21.35 47.53 38.48
C PRO A 653 -20.41 47.17 39.64
N ALA A 654 -20.86 46.24 40.49
CA ALA A 654 -20.04 45.55 41.50
C ALA A 654 -20.02 44.03 41.28
N VAL A 655 -18.88 43.58 40.75
CA VAL A 655 -18.08 42.35 40.96
C VAL A 655 -18.77 41.04 41.37
N VAL A 656 -18.51 40.05 40.51
CA VAL A 656 -18.75 38.59 40.59
C VAL A 656 -17.64 37.87 41.37
N ALA A 657 -17.99 36.88 42.19
CA ALA A 657 -17.05 35.89 42.73
C ALA A 657 -17.11 34.58 41.92
N LYS A 658 -15.92 34.01 41.72
CA LYS A 658 -15.50 33.13 40.61
C LYS A 658 -15.42 31.66 41.01
N VAL A 659 -15.78 30.79 40.06
CA VAL A 659 -15.62 29.34 40.03
C VAL A 659 -14.14 28.95 39.81
N ALA A 660 -13.72 27.83 40.43
CA ALA A 660 -12.40 27.24 40.32
C ALA A 660 -12.06 26.76 38.88
N SER A 661 -10.82 26.99 38.47
CA SER A 661 -10.15 26.42 37.29
C SER A 661 -8.78 25.88 37.74
N PRO A 662 -8.23 24.83 37.10
CA PRO A 662 -6.88 24.36 37.42
C PRO A 662 -5.79 24.97 36.51
N ALA A 663 -4.63 25.19 37.14
CA ALA A 663 -3.25 25.19 36.65
C ALA A 663 -2.74 26.32 35.71
N GLN A 664 -1.77 27.06 36.26
CA GLN A 664 -1.04 28.21 35.70
C GLN A 664 0.11 27.81 34.76
N ALA A 665 0.35 28.69 33.78
CA ALA A 665 1.65 28.88 33.14
C ALA A 665 2.49 29.90 33.92
N GLN A 666 3.82 29.71 33.95
CA GLN A 666 4.80 30.68 34.43
C GLN A 666 6.01 30.68 33.48
N LEU A 667 6.30 31.84 32.87
CA LEU A 667 7.58 32.23 32.27
C LEU A 667 7.83 33.69 32.66
N PRO A 668 9.04 34.04 33.15
CA PRO A 668 9.94 34.78 32.26
C PRO A 668 11.45 34.53 32.51
N ASN A 669 12.28 34.60 31.45
CA ASN A 669 13.44 35.49 31.28
C ASN A 669 14.42 34.95 30.24
N THR A 670 14.82 35.84 29.32
CA THR A 670 15.90 35.67 28.35
C THR A 670 17.22 36.20 28.93
N GLY A 671 18.30 35.44 28.77
CA GLY A 671 19.68 35.84 29.01
C GLY A 671 20.60 35.27 27.93
N GLU A 672 21.48 36.14 27.42
CA GLU A 672 22.52 35.94 26.40
C GLU A 672 23.56 34.88 26.81
N ASP A 673 24.16 34.14 25.86
CA ASP A 673 25.48 34.47 25.29
C ASP A 673 26.06 33.39 24.35
N SER A 674 26.57 33.88 23.21
CA SER A 674 27.84 33.51 22.56
C SER A 674 28.19 32.05 22.20
N SER A 675 28.27 31.77 20.88
CA SER A 675 29.54 31.35 20.26
C SER A 675 29.53 31.54 18.74
N ALA A 676 30.51 32.30 18.25
CA ALA A 676 30.75 32.64 16.86
C ALA A 676 31.74 31.67 16.17
N ALA A 677 31.55 31.49 14.86
CA ALA A 677 32.55 31.42 13.77
C ALA A 677 31.81 30.86 12.55
N GLY A 678 31.49 31.61 11.49
CA GLY A 678 32.37 32.40 10.64
C GLY A 678 32.63 31.60 9.35
N VAL A 679 32.12 32.00 8.18
CA VAL A 679 32.86 32.56 7.03
C VAL A 679 32.07 32.11 5.77
N LEU A 680 31.84 32.83 4.67
CA LEU A 680 31.86 34.25 4.27
C LEU A 680 31.22 34.31 2.87
N GLY A 681 30.48 35.39 2.62
CA GLY A 681 30.34 36.04 1.30
C GLY A 681 29.30 35.45 0.35
N ALA A 682 28.67 36.22 -0.54
CA ALA A 682 28.61 37.66 -0.73
C ALA A 682 27.38 37.93 -1.63
N ALA A 683 26.73 39.06 -1.38
CA ALA A 683 25.60 39.56 -2.17
C ALA A 683 26.00 39.93 -3.61
N MET A 684 25.05 39.86 -4.55
CA MET A 684 24.47 41.02 -5.25
C MET A 684 23.88 40.67 -6.63
N LEU A 685 22.92 41.52 -7.01
CA LEU A 685 22.55 41.98 -8.36
C LEU A 685 21.39 41.30 -9.11
N VAL A 686 20.24 41.96 -8.93
CA VAL A 686 19.26 42.36 -9.95
C VAL A 686 19.84 42.43 -11.37
N ALA A 687 19.22 41.72 -12.31
CA ALA A 687 19.07 42.17 -13.70
C ALA A 687 17.90 41.44 -14.38
N ALA A 688 16.87 42.21 -14.70
CA ALA A 688 15.82 41.83 -15.63
C ALA A 688 16.39 41.71 -17.05
N LEU A 689 16.04 40.66 -17.78
CA LEU A 689 16.11 40.62 -19.24
C LEU A 689 14.88 39.89 -19.78
N ALA A 690 14.02 40.68 -20.42
CA ALA A 690 13.01 40.22 -21.33
C ALA A 690 13.67 39.59 -22.56
N LEU A 691 13.14 38.46 -23.04
CA LEU A 691 13.40 37.98 -24.40
C LEU A 691 12.12 37.42 -25.02
N VAL A 692 11.59 38.25 -25.91
CA VAL A 692 10.60 37.93 -26.95
C VAL A 692 11.21 36.88 -27.90
N GLY A 693 10.49 35.79 -28.14
CA GLY A 693 10.88 34.73 -29.07
C GLY A 693 9.67 34.22 -29.87
N LYS A 694 9.35 34.93 -30.95
CA LYS A 694 8.35 34.61 -31.97
C LYS A 694 8.86 33.51 -32.92
N ARG A 695 8.12 32.41 -33.11
CA ARG A 695 8.17 31.53 -34.30
C ARG A 695 6.82 30.81 -34.44
N ARG A 696 5.91 31.35 -35.27
CA ARG A 696 5.63 30.99 -36.68
C ARG A 696 5.10 29.55 -36.87
N ARG A 697 3.78 29.51 -37.13
CA ARG A 697 3.09 28.55 -38.00
C ARG A 697 3.85 28.37 -39.32
N ASN A 698 3.86 27.14 -39.83
CA ASN A 698 3.71 26.87 -41.26
C ASN A 698 2.73 25.70 -41.42
N GLU A 699 1.92 25.86 -42.45
CA GLU A 699 1.00 24.90 -43.05
C GLU A 699 1.81 23.79 -43.74
N ASP A 700 1.44 22.54 -43.49
CA ASP A 700 0.98 21.53 -44.47
C ASP A 700 0.46 20.29 -43.73
#